data_AF-G3YDQ1-F1
#
_entry.id   AF-G3YDQ1-F1
#
_cell.length_a   1.000
_cell.length_b   1.000
_cell.length_c   1.000
_cell.angle_alpha   90.00
_cell.angle_beta   90.00
_cell.angle_gamma   90.00
#
_symmetry.space_group_name_H-M   'P 1'
#
loop_
_entity.id
_entity.type
_entity.pdbx_description
1 polymer ?
#
loop_
_entity_poly.entity_id
_entity_poly.type
_entity_poly.pdbx_seq_one_letter_code
_entity_poly.pdbx_strand_id
1 'polypeptide(L)'
;MDRTSASGPDLYLIADQDTVYEQDLLRSPGSIKPWLAYIEYKQQHGTLYEQAFVRFSCRRDVVLVCVMERACRELPRSYKLWKMYLEFRTHHLKGRNATVYRAEYQKVNALFERALILLNKMPRIWEMYLSFLLQQPLVTQTRRTFDRALRALPITQHNRIWKLYKTFARSASGQTAVKIWARYMQIHPENAEEYIQLLVDMGQYTEAVKRYMEILDNPRFQSKEGKSNFQLWTEMVDLLVSKAKQIETGPQVGIDVDAILRSGIDRFADQRGKLWAGLATYWITRGNFEKARDVFEEGITTVMTVRDFTLIFDSYVEFEESIIGSLMESAATRTDKGQSDEEADFDLDLRMMRFEQLMDRRPFLVNDVLLRQNPNNVIEWEKRVALWGDNKHEVVQTYTAAIAAINPKKAHGKFSELWVNYAKFYENGGDLDTARVIFEKAVKVPFKSVAELAETWCEWAEMELRSENFDKAVEIMAKATQAPKKSTVDYFDENLSPQQRVHKSWKLWSFYVDLVESVSSLEETKKVYERIFELRIATPQTVVNYANLLEENKYFEDSFKVYERGLDLFSYPVAFELWNLYLTKAVDRKIGIERLRDLFEQALDGCPPKFAKPLYLMYGNLEEERGLARHAMRIYERATRAVSDEDRFEMFEFYITKSASNFGLTSTRPIYERAIAALPDQEAKEMCLKFAEMERRLGEIDRARAIYGHASQFCDPRTNAPFWQKWEAFEVQHGNEDTFKEMLRIKRSVQAQYNTDVNFIASQAIARSQQRTQDGGKDNTEQDGVDAEAERADAMAALERQARAPVGFVAASTGPEGGNRPTPAGQEQQPPAAPVNPDAIDLDDDMDAD
;
A
#
# COMPACT_ATOMS: atom_id res chain seq x y z
N MET A 1 47.64 -84.95 -37.46
CA MET A 1 49.07 -84.59 -37.52
C MET A 1 49.14 -83.26 -38.23
N ASP A 2 48.85 -82.18 -37.50
CA ASP A 2 49.84 -81.26 -36.89
C ASP A 2 50.33 -80.26 -37.93
N ARG A 3 49.75 -79.05 -37.98
CA ARG A 3 50.11 -77.83 -37.22
C ARG A 3 51.55 -77.34 -37.43
N THR A 4 51.59 -76.04 -37.74
CA THR A 4 52.68 -75.06 -37.69
C THR A 4 53.72 -75.03 -38.82
N SER A 5 53.49 -74.11 -39.76
CA SER A 5 54.50 -73.11 -40.14
C SER A 5 53.83 -71.93 -40.88
N ALA A 6 53.84 -70.76 -40.23
CA ALA A 6 54.06 -69.42 -40.77
C ALA A 6 53.46 -69.03 -42.15
N SER A 7 52.56 -68.04 -42.12
CA SER A 7 52.50 -66.85 -43.00
C SER A 7 53.06 -66.96 -44.44
N GLY A 8 52.16 -66.97 -45.42
CA GLY A 8 52.41 -66.46 -46.79
C GLY A 8 51.26 -65.51 -47.16
N PRO A 9 51.50 -64.21 -47.41
CA PRO A 9 50.45 -63.19 -47.42
C PRO A 9 49.64 -63.17 -48.73
N ASP A 10 48.47 -62.52 -48.67
CA ASP A 10 47.66 -62.01 -49.78
C ASP A 10 48.49 -61.11 -50.73
N LEU A 11 49.45 -61.68 -51.44
CA LEU A 11 50.38 -61.00 -52.35
C LEU A 11 49.74 -60.59 -53.69
N TYR A 12 48.48 -60.97 -53.94
CA TYR A 12 47.80 -60.67 -55.21
C TYR A 12 47.13 -59.29 -55.27
N LEU A 13 47.25 -58.47 -54.21
CA LEU A 13 46.59 -57.16 -54.10
C LEU A 13 47.54 -56.01 -53.72
N ILE A 14 48.84 -56.28 -53.60
CA ILE A 14 49.89 -55.31 -53.24
C ILE A 14 50.57 -54.87 -54.54
N ALA A 15 50.46 -53.60 -54.91
CA ALA A 15 51.22 -53.07 -56.04
C ALA A 15 52.70 -52.94 -55.66
N ASP A 16 53.64 -52.95 -56.61
CA ASP A 16 55.08 -52.82 -56.31
C ASP A 16 55.41 -51.55 -55.50
N GLN A 17 54.58 -50.51 -55.65
CA GLN A 17 54.67 -49.24 -54.92
C GLN A 17 54.26 -49.34 -53.44
N ASP A 18 53.51 -50.38 -53.05
CA ASP A 18 53.04 -50.61 -51.67
C ASP A 18 54.03 -51.39 -50.81
N THR A 19 55.03 -52.01 -51.44
CA THR A 19 56.02 -52.87 -50.77
C THR A 19 56.80 -52.14 -49.68
N VAL A 20 57.07 -50.84 -49.87
CA VAL A 20 57.76 -49.98 -48.88
C VAL A 20 56.95 -49.87 -47.60
N TYR A 21 55.65 -49.62 -47.73
CA TYR A 21 54.76 -49.50 -46.58
C TYR A 21 54.48 -50.85 -45.91
N GLU A 22 54.37 -51.94 -46.68
CA GLU A 22 54.22 -53.30 -46.14
C GLU A 22 55.47 -53.76 -45.36
N GLN A 23 56.67 -53.38 -45.80
CA GLN A 23 57.90 -53.63 -45.05
C GLN A 23 57.93 -52.84 -43.73
N ASP A 24 57.47 -51.59 -43.73
CA ASP A 24 57.40 -50.77 -42.52
C ASP A 24 56.33 -51.27 -41.52
N LEU A 25 55.24 -51.86 -42.04
CA LEU A 25 54.21 -52.54 -41.24
C LEU A 25 54.74 -53.83 -40.60
N LEU A 26 55.52 -54.63 -41.35
CA LEU A 26 56.17 -55.83 -40.82
C LEU A 26 57.23 -55.50 -39.75
N ARG A 27 57.94 -54.38 -39.91
CA ARG A 27 58.95 -53.91 -38.95
C ARG A 27 58.35 -53.41 -37.63
N SER A 28 57.14 -52.85 -37.68
CA SER A 28 56.49 -52.30 -36.48
C SER A 28 54.97 -52.58 -36.42
N PRO A 29 54.56 -53.86 -36.22
CA PRO A 29 53.15 -54.26 -36.28
C PRO A 29 52.24 -53.55 -35.27
N GLY A 30 52.81 -53.18 -34.11
CA GLY A 30 52.09 -52.54 -33.00
C GLY A 30 51.95 -51.01 -33.09
N SER A 31 52.58 -50.35 -34.07
CA SER A 31 52.60 -48.89 -34.17
C SER A 31 51.49 -48.37 -35.08
N ILE A 32 50.77 -47.32 -34.64
CA ILE A 32 49.66 -46.74 -35.43
C ILE A 32 50.17 -45.87 -36.59
N LYS A 33 51.36 -45.29 -36.49
CA LYS A 33 51.88 -44.32 -37.49
C LYS A 33 52.10 -44.92 -38.88
N PRO A 34 52.70 -46.11 -39.04
CA PRO A 34 52.86 -46.75 -40.34
C PRO A 34 51.51 -47.13 -40.99
N TRP A 35 50.54 -47.61 -40.20
CA TRP A 35 49.18 -47.87 -40.68
C TRP A 35 48.49 -46.61 -41.19
N LEU A 36 48.64 -45.47 -40.50
CA LEU A 36 48.08 -44.19 -40.94
C LEU A 36 48.76 -43.65 -42.20
N ALA A 37 50.09 -43.70 -42.27
CA ALA A 37 50.82 -43.28 -43.46
C ALA A 37 50.45 -44.12 -44.69
N TYR A 38 50.26 -45.43 -44.51
CA TYR A 38 49.82 -46.33 -45.57
C TYR A 38 48.38 -46.05 -46.02
N ILE A 39 47.48 -45.77 -45.06
CA ILE A 39 46.10 -45.38 -45.35
C ILE A 39 46.04 -44.01 -46.06
N GLU A 40 46.81 -43.02 -45.62
CA GLU A 40 46.88 -41.68 -46.22
C GLU A 40 47.46 -41.74 -47.63
N TYR A 41 48.53 -42.52 -47.83
CA TYR A 41 49.10 -42.79 -49.15
C TYR A 41 48.04 -43.38 -50.10
N LYS A 42 47.31 -44.42 -49.65
CA LYS A 42 46.25 -45.04 -50.44
C LYS A 42 45.03 -44.15 -50.66
N GLN A 43 44.71 -43.24 -49.73
CA GLN A 43 43.66 -42.23 -49.92
C GLN A 43 44.07 -41.18 -50.97
N GLN A 44 45.34 -40.79 -51.01
CA GLN A 44 45.87 -39.77 -51.93
C GLN A 44 46.22 -40.33 -53.32
N HIS A 45 46.66 -41.59 -53.42
CA HIS A 45 47.16 -42.21 -54.65
C HIS A 45 46.21 -43.25 -55.25
N GLY A 46 45.03 -43.46 -54.66
CA GLY A 46 43.99 -44.32 -55.24
C GLY A 46 43.50 -43.74 -56.56
N THR A 47 43.48 -44.56 -57.62
CA THR A 47 43.07 -44.09 -58.95
C THR A 47 41.57 -43.73 -58.98
N LEU A 48 41.17 -42.76 -59.81
CA LEU A 48 39.78 -42.30 -59.95
C LEU A 48 38.77 -43.42 -60.30
N TYR A 49 39.24 -44.55 -60.87
CA TYR A 49 38.43 -45.75 -61.12
C TYR A 49 38.18 -46.61 -59.86
N GLU A 50 39.00 -46.50 -58.83
CA GLU A 50 38.82 -47.16 -57.52
C GLU A 50 38.00 -46.32 -56.54
N GLN A 51 37.79 -45.03 -56.83
CA GLN A 51 36.92 -44.16 -56.03
C GLN A 51 35.50 -44.04 -56.59
N ALA A 52 35.28 -44.38 -57.88
CA ALA A 52 34.02 -44.07 -58.56
C ALA A 52 33.53 -45.14 -59.55
N PHE A 53 33.38 -46.41 -59.16
CA PHE A 53 32.26 -47.25 -59.66
C PHE A 53 32.15 -48.62 -58.96
N VAL A 54 31.17 -48.79 -58.07
CA VAL A 54 30.64 -50.12 -57.70
C VAL A 54 29.54 -50.45 -58.69
N ARG A 55 29.91 -51.06 -59.81
CA ARG A 55 28.95 -51.86 -60.58
C ARG A 55 29.67 -53.09 -61.11
N PHE A 56 29.15 -54.23 -60.71
CA PHE A 56 29.61 -55.59 -60.99
C PHE A 56 30.79 -56.11 -60.15
N SER A 57 30.41 -57.07 -59.30
CA SER A 57 31.25 -58.14 -58.78
C SER A 57 32.42 -57.77 -57.86
N CYS A 58 32.37 -58.40 -56.69
CA CYS A 58 33.45 -58.61 -55.75
C CYS A 58 34.86 -58.59 -56.40
N ARG A 59 35.78 -57.77 -55.84
CA ARG A 59 37.25 -57.68 -56.08
C ARG A 59 37.74 -56.40 -56.81
N ARG A 60 37.73 -55.22 -56.15
CA ARG A 60 38.86 -54.24 -56.24
C ARG A 60 38.83 -53.02 -55.29
N ASP A 61 37.68 -52.55 -54.79
CA ASP A 61 37.60 -51.66 -53.59
C ASP A 61 38.10 -52.35 -52.29
N VAL A 62 38.44 -53.62 -52.45
CA VAL A 62 38.93 -54.54 -51.44
C VAL A 62 40.27 -54.08 -50.89
N VAL A 63 41.12 -53.35 -51.62
CA VAL A 63 42.49 -53.07 -51.13
C VAL A 63 42.48 -52.09 -49.95
N LEU A 64 41.98 -50.85 -50.09
CA LEU A 64 41.95 -49.89 -48.97
C LEU A 64 41.08 -50.40 -47.80
N VAL A 65 39.95 -51.05 -48.12
CA VAL A 65 39.10 -51.72 -47.15
C VAL A 65 39.84 -52.85 -46.43
N CYS A 66 40.60 -53.69 -47.12
CA CYS A 66 41.35 -54.80 -46.53
C CYS A 66 42.54 -54.31 -45.76
N VAL A 67 43.21 -53.24 -46.20
CA VAL A 67 44.25 -52.56 -45.44
C VAL A 67 43.68 -52.01 -44.14
N MET A 68 42.53 -51.32 -44.19
CA MET A 68 41.85 -50.85 -42.98
C MET A 68 41.32 -52.00 -42.12
N GLU A 69 40.81 -53.09 -42.70
CA GLU A 69 40.37 -54.27 -41.96
C GLU A 69 41.54 -55.03 -41.32
N ARG A 70 42.69 -55.11 -41.99
CA ARG A 70 43.94 -55.68 -41.48
C ARG A 70 44.48 -54.79 -40.36
N ALA A 71 44.51 -53.47 -40.55
CA ALA A 71 44.88 -52.51 -39.52
C ALA A 71 43.97 -52.62 -38.27
N CYS A 72 42.67 -52.80 -38.46
CA CYS A 72 41.72 -52.97 -37.34
C CYS A 72 41.77 -54.37 -36.70
N ARG A 73 42.25 -55.41 -37.41
CA ARG A 73 42.48 -56.76 -36.85
C ARG A 73 43.76 -56.81 -36.03
N GLU A 74 44.83 -56.18 -36.52
CA GLU A 74 46.14 -56.11 -35.84
C GLU A 74 46.11 -55.14 -34.64
N LEU A 75 45.42 -54.01 -34.77
CA LEU A 75 45.26 -52.99 -33.71
C LEU A 75 43.80 -52.79 -33.31
N PRO A 76 43.17 -53.79 -32.67
CA PRO A 76 41.73 -53.79 -32.41
C PRO A 76 41.29 -52.75 -31.36
N ARG A 77 42.22 -52.19 -30.57
CA ARG A 77 41.95 -51.14 -29.57
C ARG A 77 42.16 -49.71 -30.10
N SER A 78 42.62 -49.53 -31.33
CA SER A 78 42.92 -48.20 -31.88
C SER A 78 41.65 -47.47 -32.33
N TYR A 79 41.18 -46.53 -31.50
CA TYR A 79 40.00 -45.71 -31.82
C TYR A 79 40.14 -44.91 -33.12
N LYS A 80 41.33 -44.34 -33.40
CA LYS A 80 41.55 -43.49 -34.58
C LYS A 80 41.35 -44.28 -35.88
N LEU A 81 41.87 -45.50 -35.96
CA LEU A 81 41.74 -46.38 -37.12
C LEU A 81 40.28 -46.83 -37.32
N TRP A 82 39.62 -47.26 -36.25
CA TRP A 82 38.20 -47.65 -36.32
C TRP A 82 37.29 -46.48 -36.71
N LYS A 83 37.51 -45.28 -36.16
CA LYS A 83 36.75 -44.09 -36.52
C LYS A 83 36.93 -43.75 -38.00
N MET A 84 38.17 -43.69 -38.50
CA MET A 84 38.44 -43.41 -39.92
C MET A 84 37.81 -44.46 -40.83
N TYR A 85 37.87 -45.75 -40.45
CA TYR A 85 37.27 -46.83 -41.23
C TYR A 85 35.74 -46.72 -41.28
N LEU A 86 35.11 -46.41 -40.15
CA LEU A 86 33.65 -46.22 -40.06
C LEU A 86 33.19 -44.95 -40.80
N GLU A 87 33.92 -43.84 -40.70
CA GLU A 87 33.63 -42.60 -41.44
C GLU A 87 33.73 -42.83 -42.95
N PHE A 88 34.77 -43.55 -43.39
CA PHE A 88 34.95 -43.91 -44.79
C PHE A 88 33.78 -44.77 -45.31
N ARG A 89 33.42 -45.84 -44.60
CA ARG A 89 32.31 -46.74 -44.99
C ARG A 89 30.96 -46.07 -44.97
N THR A 90 30.69 -45.20 -44.00
CA THR A 90 29.44 -44.43 -43.95
C THR A 90 29.37 -43.37 -45.03
N HIS A 91 30.49 -42.72 -45.37
CA HIS A 91 30.56 -41.75 -46.46
C HIS A 91 30.20 -42.37 -47.82
N HIS A 92 30.68 -43.59 -48.10
CA HIS A 92 30.34 -44.32 -49.32
C HIS A 92 28.84 -44.64 -49.49
N LEU A 93 28.08 -44.64 -48.38
CA LEU A 93 26.64 -44.89 -48.39
C LEU A 93 25.80 -43.60 -48.38
N LYS A 94 26.42 -42.42 -48.21
CA LYS A 94 25.70 -41.14 -48.25
C LYS A 94 25.11 -40.93 -49.66
N GLY A 95 23.79 -40.75 -49.73
CA GLY A 95 23.05 -40.57 -50.98
C GLY A 95 22.38 -41.83 -51.56
N ARG A 96 22.53 -43.01 -50.91
CA ARG A 96 21.87 -44.26 -51.33
C ARG A 96 20.66 -44.60 -50.47
N ASN A 97 19.55 -45.03 -51.08
CA ASN A 97 18.34 -45.42 -50.36
C ASN A 97 18.54 -46.70 -49.51
N ALA A 98 18.20 -46.61 -48.22
CA ALA A 98 18.42 -47.67 -47.23
C ALA A 98 17.59 -48.95 -47.48
N THR A 99 16.47 -48.87 -48.20
CA THR A 99 15.59 -50.00 -48.51
C THR A 99 16.10 -50.85 -49.67
N VAL A 100 16.69 -50.22 -50.70
CA VAL A 100 17.19 -50.89 -51.90
C VAL A 100 18.55 -51.55 -51.65
N TYR A 101 19.45 -50.89 -50.91
CA TYR A 101 20.81 -51.37 -50.63
C TYR A 101 20.95 -52.04 -49.26
N ARG A 102 19.94 -52.82 -48.84
CA ARG A 102 19.87 -53.44 -47.50
C ARG A 102 21.14 -54.23 -47.12
N ALA A 103 21.71 -54.99 -48.05
CA ALA A 103 22.90 -55.80 -47.80
C ALA A 103 24.16 -54.97 -47.52
N GLU A 104 24.28 -53.78 -48.12
CA GLU A 104 25.42 -52.88 -47.90
C GLU A 104 25.30 -52.17 -46.55
N TYR A 105 24.10 -51.71 -46.21
CA TYR A 105 23.78 -51.16 -44.89
C TYR A 105 23.97 -52.19 -43.77
N GLN A 106 23.62 -53.46 -44.00
CA GLN A 106 23.85 -54.55 -43.05
C GLN A 106 25.34 -54.85 -42.84
N LYS A 107 26.18 -54.78 -43.88
CA LYS A 107 27.64 -54.93 -43.75
C LYS A 107 28.24 -53.83 -42.88
N VAL A 108 27.78 -52.59 -43.06
CA VAL A 108 28.22 -51.46 -42.23
C VAL A 108 27.68 -51.57 -40.80
N ASN A 109 26.43 -52.03 -40.61
CA ASN A 109 25.90 -52.35 -39.28
C ASN A 109 26.74 -53.43 -38.59
N ALA A 110 27.09 -54.52 -39.28
CA ALA A 110 27.96 -55.58 -38.73
C ALA A 110 29.37 -55.06 -38.40
N LEU A 111 29.87 -54.09 -39.18
CA LEU A 111 31.15 -53.44 -38.92
C LEU A 111 31.11 -52.56 -37.66
N PHE A 112 30.04 -51.77 -37.47
CA PHE A 112 29.80 -51.03 -36.24
C PHE A 112 29.68 -51.98 -35.04
N GLU A 113 28.96 -53.09 -35.20
CA GLU A 113 28.85 -54.11 -34.16
C GLU A 113 30.21 -54.70 -33.77
N ARG A 114 31.07 -54.99 -34.76
CA ARG A 114 32.44 -55.47 -34.54
C ARG A 114 33.30 -54.43 -33.81
N ALA A 115 33.20 -53.16 -34.19
CA ALA A 115 33.93 -52.08 -33.54
C ALA A 115 33.51 -51.94 -32.06
N LEU A 116 32.22 -52.06 -31.79
CA LEU A 116 31.64 -51.88 -30.47
C LEU A 116 31.92 -53.03 -29.50
N ILE A 117 32.37 -54.21 -29.95
CA ILE A 117 32.78 -55.30 -29.04
C ILE A 117 33.94 -54.86 -28.14
N LEU A 118 34.90 -54.09 -28.68
CA LEU A 118 36.10 -53.66 -27.97
C LEU A 118 36.12 -52.16 -27.65
N LEU A 119 35.39 -51.34 -28.41
CA LEU A 119 35.32 -49.87 -28.23
C LEU A 119 33.97 -49.39 -27.66
N ASN A 120 33.27 -50.23 -26.91
CA ASN A 120 31.95 -49.90 -26.31
C ASN A 120 31.94 -48.66 -25.41
N LYS A 121 33.08 -48.24 -24.84
CA LYS A 121 33.18 -47.07 -23.97
C LYS A 121 33.33 -45.74 -24.72
N MET A 122 33.44 -45.75 -26.06
CA MET A 122 33.72 -44.54 -26.86
C MET A 122 32.43 -43.90 -27.41
N PRO A 123 32.02 -42.70 -26.95
CA PRO A 123 30.70 -42.12 -27.28
C PRO A 123 30.51 -41.77 -28.76
N ARG A 124 31.58 -41.37 -29.46
CA ARG A 124 31.48 -40.89 -30.85
C ARG A 124 31.13 -42.00 -31.84
N ILE A 125 31.63 -43.23 -31.60
CA ILE A 125 31.29 -44.39 -32.43
C ILE A 125 29.80 -44.73 -32.25
N TRP A 126 29.28 -44.64 -31.02
CA TRP A 126 27.84 -44.76 -30.76
C TRP A 126 27.03 -43.68 -31.46
N GLU A 127 27.42 -42.41 -31.39
CA GLU A 127 26.74 -41.31 -32.07
C GLU A 127 26.69 -41.51 -33.60
N MET A 128 27.79 -41.95 -34.20
CA MET A 128 27.83 -42.29 -35.61
C MET A 128 26.94 -43.48 -35.95
N TYR A 129 26.95 -44.52 -35.11
CA TYR A 129 26.12 -45.70 -35.34
C TYR A 129 24.63 -45.39 -35.21
N LEU A 130 24.26 -44.64 -34.18
CA LEU A 130 22.87 -44.24 -33.92
C LEU A 130 22.35 -43.29 -35.01
N SER A 131 23.14 -42.30 -35.43
CA SER A 131 22.75 -41.41 -36.54
C SER A 131 22.60 -42.16 -37.87
N PHE A 132 23.43 -43.17 -38.12
CA PHE A 132 23.30 -44.06 -39.28
C PHE A 132 22.06 -44.95 -39.20
N LEU A 133 21.70 -45.44 -38.01
CA LEU A 133 20.50 -46.25 -37.80
C LEU A 133 19.21 -45.43 -37.95
N LEU A 134 19.21 -44.13 -37.63
CA LEU A 134 18.05 -43.25 -37.85
C LEU A 134 17.70 -43.07 -39.33
N GLN A 135 18.65 -43.32 -40.23
CA GLN A 135 18.41 -43.32 -41.68
C GLN A 135 17.75 -44.63 -42.17
N GLN A 136 17.65 -45.64 -41.30
CA GLN A 136 17.10 -46.96 -41.62
C GLN A 136 15.70 -47.13 -41.01
N PRO A 137 14.75 -47.82 -41.68
CA PRO A 137 13.39 -48.05 -41.16
C PRO A 137 13.31 -49.18 -40.11
N LEU A 138 14.37 -49.42 -39.32
CA LEU A 138 14.48 -50.57 -38.40
C LEU A 138 14.20 -50.18 -36.94
N VAL A 139 12.94 -49.86 -36.61
CA VAL A 139 12.50 -49.33 -35.30
C VAL A 139 12.88 -50.20 -34.09
N THR A 140 12.81 -51.54 -34.22
CA THR A 140 13.12 -52.44 -33.10
C THR A 140 14.62 -52.57 -32.85
N GLN A 141 15.41 -52.60 -33.93
CA GLN A 141 16.86 -52.65 -33.85
C GLN A 141 17.40 -51.32 -33.33
N THR A 142 16.92 -50.18 -33.85
CA THR A 142 17.32 -48.86 -33.38
C THR A 142 17.03 -48.70 -31.89
N ARG A 143 15.85 -49.09 -31.41
CA ARG A 143 15.51 -49.06 -29.97
C ARG A 143 16.48 -49.90 -29.13
N ARG A 144 16.74 -51.15 -29.54
CA ARG A 144 17.66 -52.05 -28.80
C ARG A 144 19.10 -51.52 -28.80
N THR A 145 19.54 -50.89 -29.88
CA THR A 145 20.87 -50.27 -29.97
C THR A 145 20.98 -49.01 -29.13
N PHE A 146 19.93 -48.17 -29.07
CA PHE A 146 19.85 -47.05 -28.13
C PHE A 146 19.93 -47.53 -26.68
N ASP A 147 19.19 -48.58 -26.32
CA ASP A 147 19.22 -49.19 -24.99
C ASP A 147 20.60 -49.77 -24.64
N ARG A 148 21.32 -50.30 -25.63
CA ARG A 148 22.68 -50.82 -25.44
C ARG A 148 23.70 -49.69 -25.32
N ALA A 149 23.54 -48.61 -26.09
CA ALA A 149 24.39 -47.43 -26.01
C ALA A 149 24.30 -46.78 -24.62
N LEU A 150 23.08 -46.62 -24.08
CA LEU A 150 22.83 -46.08 -22.74
C LEU A 150 23.40 -46.99 -21.64
N ARG A 151 23.37 -48.32 -21.82
CA ARG A 151 24.01 -49.27 -20.87
C ARG A 151 25.54 -49.27 -20.94
N ALA A 152 26.11 -49.04 -22.12
CA ALA A 152 27.55 -49.10 -22.33
C ALA A 152 28.29 -47.82 -21.90
N LEU A 153 27.62 -46.66 -21.95
CA LEU A 153 28.23 -45.37 -21.69
C LEU A 153 27.91 -44.82 -20.29
N PRO A 154 28.84 -44.07 -19.67
CA PRO A 154 28.58 -43.36 -18.42
C PRO A 154 27.47 -42.31 -18.56
N ILE A 155 26.77 -42.04 -17.45
CA ILE A 155 25.63 -41.11 -17.39
C ILE A 155 25.94 -39.69 -17.91
N THR A 156 27.19 -39.24 -17.77
CA THR A 156 27.65 -37.92 -18.26
C THR A 156 27.54 -37.76 -19.78
N GLN A 157 27.54 -38.87 -20.53
CA GLN A 157 27.45 -38.87 -21.99
C GLN A 157 26.03 -39.18 -22.50
N HIS A 158 25.10 -39.52 -21.61
CA HIS A 158 23.72 -39.85 -21.99
C HIS A 158 23.01 -38.67 -22.66
N ASN A 159 23.32 -37.43 -22.28
CA ASN A 159 22.77 -36.23 -22.91
C ASN A 159 22.94 -36.19 -24.43
N ARG A 160 24.07 -36.70 -24.95
CA ARG A 160 24.33 -36.73 -26.40
C ARG A 160 23.45 -37.75 -27.11
N ILE A 161 23.20 -38.89 -26.46
CA ILE A 161 22.35 -39.95 -27.00
C ILE A 161 20.87 -39.55 -26.89
N TRP A 162 20.45 -38.97 -25.77
CA TRP A 162 19.08 -38.53 -25.57
C TRP A 162 18.63 -37.49 -26.59
N LYS A 163 19.51 -36.59 -27.05
CA LYS A 163 19.20 -35.69 -28.18
C LYS A 163 18.75 -36.44 -29.43
N LEU A 164 19.48 -37.50 -29.81
CA LEU A 164 19.14 -38.35 -30.96
C LEU A 164 17.97 -39.29 -30.68
N TYR A 165 17.76 -39.65 -29.41
CA TYR A 165 16.68 -40.55 -29.03
C TYR A 165 15.33 -39.83 -28.91
N LYS A 166 15.32 -38.53 -28.54
CA LYS A 166 14.12 -37.67 -28.56
C LYS A 166 13.59 -37.47 -29.98
N THR A 167 14.48 -37.21 -30.95
CA THR A 167 14.08 -37.07 -32.36
C THR A 167 13.53 -38.39 -32.91
N PHE A 168 14.11 -39.52 -32.51
CA PHE A 168 13.56 -40.84 -32.81
C PHE A 168 12.21 -41.11 -32.15
N ALA A 169 12.02 -40.71 -30.89
CA ALA A 169 10.74 -40.91 -30.20
C ALA A 169 9.61 -40.13 -30.89
N ARG A 170 9.88 -38.88 -31.31
CA ARG A 170 8.92 -38.07 -32.08
C ARG A 170 8.61 -38.68 -33.45
N SER A 171 9.58 -39.28 -34.13
CA SER A 171 9.35 -39.89 -35.45
C SER A 171 8.73 -41.29 -35.39
N ALA A 172 8.99 -42.07 -34.34
CA ALA A 172 8.44 -43.41 -34.17
C ALA A 172 6.95 -43.37 -33.77
N SER A 173 6.52 -42.37 -32.99
CA SER A 173 5.16 -42.18 -32.45
C SER A 173 4.55 -43.41 -31.72
N GLY A 174 3.46 -43.22 -30.99
CA GLY A 174 2.75 -44.30 -30.27
C GLY A 174 3.38 -44.74 -28.94
N GLN A 175 3.01 -45.94 -28.46
CA GLN A 175 3.45 -46.49 -27.16
C GLN A 175 4.97 -46.61 -27.00
N THR A 176 5.70 -46.68 -28.12
CA THR A 176 7.16 -46.71 -28.11
C THR A 176 7.72 -45.37 -27.66
N ALA A 177 7.14 -44.24 -28.10
CA ALA A 177 7.54 -42.91 -27.67
C ALA A 177 7.29 -42.72 -26.16
N VAL A 178 6.11 -43.13 -25.67
CA VAL A 178 5.72 -43.01 -24.26
C VAL A 178 6.69 -43.78 -23.36
N LYS A 179 7.05 -45.02 -23.71
CA LYS A 179 8.02 -45.82 -22.95
C LYS A 179 9.44 -45.23 -22.97
N ILE A 180 9.83 -44.61 -24.08
CA ILE A 180 11.13 -43.94 -24.23
C ILE A 180 11.19 -42.69 -23.33
N TRP A 181 10.15 -41.88 -23.36
CA TRP A 181 10.04 -40.68 -22.54
C TRP A 181 9.85 -40.99 -21.05
N ALA A 182 9.12 -42.05 -20.69
CA ALA A 182 9.03 -42.52 -19.31
C ALA A 182 10.41 -42.93 -18.74
N ARG A 183 11.28 -43.51 -19.57
CA ARG A 183 12.68 -43.80 -19.17
C ARG A 183 13.53 -42.53 -19.12
N TYR A 184 13.30 -41.57 -20.01
CA TYR A 184 13.98 -40.28 -19.98
C TYR A 184 13.69 -39.52 -18.67
N MET A 185 12.43 -39.56 -18.22
CA MET A 185 11.97 -38.91 -16.99
C MET A 185 12.67 -39.44 -15.73
N GLN A 186 13.05 -40.73 -15.69
CA GLN A 186 13.81 -41.30 -14.57
C GLN A 186 15.20 -40.66 -14.39
N ILE A 187 15.78 -40.09 -15.45
CA ILE A 187 17.12 -39.49 -15.44
C ILE A 187 17.03 -37.96 -15.41
N HIS A 188 16.02 -37.38 -16.05
CA HIS A 188 15.79 -35.93 -16.08
C HIS A 188 14.36 -35.59 -15.67
N PRO A 189 14.08 -35.52 -14.36
CA PRO A 189 12.79 -35.04 -13.86
C PRO A 189 12.42 -33.65 -14.36
N GLU A 190 13.41 -32.80 -14.67
CA GLU A 190 13.25 -31.40 -15.10
C GLU A 190 12.49 -31.21 -16.43
N ASN A 191 12.42 -32.21 -17.32
CA ASN A 191 11.74 -32.08 -18.62
C ASN A 191 10.35 -32.75 -18.62
N ALA A 192 9.68 -32.78 -17.47
CA ALA A 192 8.36 -33.40 -17.32
C ALA A 192 7.28 -32.73 -18.18
N GLU A 193 7.37 -31.41 -18.40
CA GLU A 193 6.40 -30.62 -19.17
C GLU A 193 6.40 -31.00 -20.65
N GLU A 194 7.59 -31.16 -21.27
CA GLU A 194 7.71 -31.67 -22.66
C GLU A 194 7.07 -33.06 -22.80
N TYR A 195 7.11 -33.88 -21.74
CA TYR A 195 6.50 -35.20 -21.73
C TYR A 195 4.98 -35.12 -21.57
N ILE A 196 4.47 -34.22 -20.72
CA ILE A 196 3.04 -34.00 -20.57
C ILE A 196 2.42 -33.50 -21.88
N GLN A 197 3.03 -32.51 -22.53
CA GLN A 197 2.57 -32.02 -23.84
C GLN A 197 2.50 -33.16 -24.86
N LEU A 198 3.53 -34.02 -24.89
CA LEU A 198 3.53 -35.20 -25.74
C LEU A 198 2.40 -36.19 -25.38
N LEU A 199 2.08 -36.38 -24.10
CA LEU A 199 0.96 -37.23 -23.67
C LEU A 199 -0.39 -36.65 -24.10
N VAL A 200 -0.55 -35.32 -24.03
CA VAL A 200 -1.74 -34.60 -24.52
C VAL A 200 -1.90 -34.78 -26.03
N ASP A 201 -0.82 -34.58 -26.80
CA ASP A 201 -0.79 -34.77 -28.26
C ASP A 201 -1.12 -36.21 -28.66
N MET A 202 -0.68 -37.17 -27.85
CA MET A 202 -0.92 -38.61 -28.07
C MET A 202 -2.28 -39.10 -27.56
N GLY A 203 -3.10 -38.21 -26.97
CA GLY A 203 -4.44 -38.53 -26.47
C GLY A 203 -4.48 -39.37 -25.19
N GLN A 204 -3.36 -39.51 -24.47
CA GLN A 204 -3.27 -40.26 -23.21
C GLN A 204 -3.45 -39.33 -22.01
N TYR A 205 -4.66 -38.80 -21.85
CA TYR A 205 -5.00 -37.81 -20.82
C TYR A 205 -4.88 -38.36 -19.39
N THR A 206 -5.21 -39.64 -19.17
CA THR A 206 -5.11 -40.28 -17.84
C THR A 206 -3.67 -40.36 -17.33
N GLU A 207 -2.71 -40.67 -18.20
CA GLU A 207 -1.29 -40.67 -17.87
C GLU A 207 -0.77 -39.23 -17.66
N ALA A 208 -1.25 -38.27 -18.45
CA ALA A 208 -0.90 -36.86 -18.29
C ALA A 208 -1.31 -36.32 -16.91
N VAL A 209 -2.55 -36.57 -16.47
CA VAL A 209 -3.02 -36.14 -15.14
C VAL A 209 -2.24 -36.81 -14.01
N LYS A 210 -1.91 -38.11 -14.12
CA LYS A 210 -1.05 -38.80 -13.15
C LYS A 210 0.34 -38.16 -13.03
N ARG A 211 0.92 -37.74 -14.16
CA ARG A 211 2.20 -37.01 -14.15
C ARG A 211 2.06 -35.62 -13.55
N TYR A 212 0.97 -34.90 -13.81
CA TYR A 212 0.69 -33.65 -13.10
C TYR A 212 0.59 -33.87 -11.59
N MET A 213 -0.11 -34.90 -11.13
CA MET A 213 -0.18 -35.25 -9.70
C MET A 213 1.20 -35.55 -9.10
N GLU A 214 2.01 -36.40 -9.75
CA GLU A 214 3.37 -36.71 -9.30
C GLU A 214 4.26 -35.45 -9.24
N ILE A 215 4.07 -34.49 -10.14
CA ILE A 215 4.80 -33.21 -10.13
C ILE A 215 4.34 -32.34 -8.97
N LEU A 216 3.03 -32.23 -8.76
CA LEU A 216 2.43 -31.38 -7.73
C LEU A 216 2.68 -31.93 -6.31
N ASP A 217 2.83 -33.24 -6.15
CA ASP A 217 3.20 -33.87 -4.88
C ASP A 217 4.69 -33.73 -4.55
N ASN A 218 5.53 -33.33 -5.51
CA ASN A 218 6.96 -33.14 -5.33
C ASN A 218 7.32 -31.66 -5.08
N PRO A 219 7.56 -31.23 -3.83
CA PRO A 219 7.86 -29.83 -3.49
C PRO A 219 9.25 -29.35 -3.96
N ARG A 220 10.08 -30.24 -4.52
CA ARG A 220 11.41 -29.93 -5.07
C ARG A 220 11.42 -29.71 -6.58
N PHE A 221 10.29 -29.90 -7.26
CA PHE A 221 10.24 -29.73 -8.69
C PHE A 221 10.27 -28.23 -9.03
N GLN A 222 11.24 -27.83 -9.85
CA GLN A 222 11.29 -26.50 -10.44
C GLN A 222 11.15 -26.67 -11.96
N SER A 223 10.11 -26.03 -12.51
CA SER A 223 9.87 -25.99 -13.95
C SER A 223 11.04 -25.31 -14.65
N LYS A 224 11.46 -25.89 -15.77
CA LYS A 224 12.46 -25.30 -16.66
C LYS A 224 11.87 -24.15 -17.50
N GLU A 225 10.55 -24.15 -17.72
CA GLU A 225 9.80 -23.08 -18.36
C GLU A 225 9.44 -21.94 -17.38
N GLY A 226 9.78 -22.08 -16.09
CA GLY A 226 9.50 -21.08 -15.05
C GLY A 226 8.02 -21.00 -14.67
N LYS A 227 7.21 -22.01 -15.03
CA LYS A 227 5.80 -22.07 -14.67
C LYS A 227 5.62 -22.19 -13.17
N SER A 228 4.64 -21.47 -12.63
CA SER A 228 4.29 -21.57 -11.21
C SER A 228 3.51 -22.85 -10.94
N ASN A 229 3.59 -23.35 -9.70
CA ASN A 229 2.80 -24.51 -9.25
C ASN A 229 1.29 -24.30 -9.50
N PHE A 230 0.82 -23.05 -9.40
CA PHE A 230 -0.57 -22.69 -9.70
C PHE A 230 -0.88 -22.82 -11.20
N GLN A 231 -0.01 -22.36 -12.10
CA GLN A 231 -0.23 -22.51 -13.54
C GLN A 231 -0.28 -23.98 -13.95
N LEU A 232 0.62 -24.83 -13.41
CA LEU A 232 0.58 -26.27 -13.64
C LEU A 232 -0.71 -26.90 -13.14
N TRP A 233 -1.23 -26.38 -12.02
CA TRP A 233 -2.48 -26.85 -11.44
C TRP A 233 -3.69 -26.39 -12.26
N THR A 234 -3.72 -25.15 -12.76
CA THR A 234 -4.75 -24.66 -13.69
C THR A 234 -4.75 -25.42 -15.01
N GLU A 235 -3.57 -25.65 -15.61
CA GLU A 235 -3.45 -26.47 -16.83
C GLU A 235 -3.97 -27.90 -16.60
N MET A 236 -3.73 -28.47 -15.42
CA MET A 236 -4.30 -29.76 -15.02
C MET A 236 -5.83 -29.68 -14.90
N VAL A 237 -6.39 -28.64 -14.26
CA VAL A 237 -7.84 -28.44 -14.14
C VAL A 237 -8.48 -28.27 -15.53
N ASP A 238 -7.91 -27.45 -16.40
CA ASP A 238 -8.41 -27.22 -17.76
C ASP A 238 -8.40 -28.50 -18.60
N LEU A 239 -7.39 -29.35 -18.43
CA LEU A 239 -7.31 -30.66 -19.07
C LEU A 239 -8.39 -31.62 -18.51
N LEU A 240 -8.61 -31.61 -17.19
CA LEU A 240 -9.67 -32.39 -16.54
C LEU A 240 -11.06 -31.95 -17.00
N VAL A 241 -11.30 -30.64 -17.14
CA VAL A 241 -12.59 -30.06 -17.58
C VAL A 241 -12.84 -30.30 -19.06
N SER A 242 -11.88 -29.97 -19.92
CA SER A 242 -12.06 -30.05 -21.38
C SER A 242 -12.19 -31.49 -21.89
N LYS A 243 -11.59 -32.47 -21.21
CA LYS A 243 -11.60 -33.90 -21.59
C LYS A 243 -12.33 -34.79 -20.57
N ALA A 244 -13.21 -34.23 -19.75
CA ALA A 244 -13.94 -34.94 -18.69
C ALA A 244 -14.67 -36.23 -19.12
N LYS A 245 -15.14 -36.30 -20.38
CA LYS A 245 -15.80 -37.48 -20.98
C LYS A 245 -14.83 -38.60 -21.41
N GLN A 246 -13.57 -38.27 -21.67
CA GLN A 246 -12.55 -39.21 -22.19
C GLN A 246 -11.62 -39.73 -21.10
N ILE A 247 -11.63 -39.11 -19.92
CA ILE A 247 -10.84 -39.51 -18.77
C ILE A 247 -11.63 -40.55 -17.98
N GLU A 248 -11.14 -41.78 -17.92
CA GLU A 248 -11.66 -42.82 -17.04
C GLU A 248 -11.36 -42.43 -15.58
N THR A 249 -12.40 -41.99 -14.86
CA THR A 249 -12.30 -41.67 -13.43
C THR A 249 -12.97 -42.76 -12.62
N GLY A 250 -12.31 -43.15 -11.52
CA GLY A 250 -12.81 -44.15 -10.60
C GLY A 250 -11.72 -44.66 -9.66
N PRO A 251 -12.11 -45.31 -8.54
CA PRO A 251 -11.18 -45.77 -7.51
C PRO A 251 -10.17 -46.81 -8.02
N GLN A 252 -10.45 -47.48 -9.14
CA GLN A 252 -9.51 -48.43 -9.77
C GLN A 252 -8.36 -47.75 -10.53
N VAL A 253 -8.54 -46.50 -10.97
CA VAL A 253 -7.52 -45.71 -11.69
C VAL A 253 -6.80 -44.75 -10.73
N GLY A 254 -7.40 -44.46 -9.56
CA GLY A 254 -6.86 -43.61 -8.50
C GLY A 254 -7.01 -42.12 -8.76
N ILE A 255 -8.00 -41.71 -9.56
CA ILE A 255 -8.25 -40.31 -9.90
C ILE A 255 -9.66 -39.94 -9.45
N ASP A 256 -9.74 -39.37 -8.24
CA ASP A 256 -10.95 -38.76 -7.71
C ASP A 256 -10.89 -37.25 -7.93
N VAL A 257 -11.49 -36.79 -9.03
CA VAL A 257 -11.42 -35.39 -9.47
C VAL A 257 -11.99 -34.43 -8.42
N ASP A 258 -13.06 -34.82 -7.73
CA ASP A 258 -13.66 -34.03 -6.65
C ASP A 258 -12.69 -33.82 -5.49
N ALA A 259 -12.03 -34.88 -5.01
CA ALA A 259 -11.04 -34.78 -3.94
C ALA A 259 -9.80 -33.98 -4.38
N ILE A 260 -9.36 -34.12 -5.63
CA ILE A 260 -8.22 -33.38 -6.18
C ILE A 260 -8.54 -31.88 -6.24
N LEU A 261 -9.69 -31.50 -6.79
CA LEU A 261 -10.11 -30.11 -6.93
C LEU A 261 -10.39 -29.47 -5.56
N ARG A 262 -11.01 -30.20 -4.62
CA ARG A 262 -11.17 -29.77 -3.22
C ARG A 262 -9.83 -29.55 -2.53
N SER A 263 -8.86 -30.46 -2.72
CA SER A 263 -7.50 -30.27 -2.19
C SER A 263 -6.78 -29.06 -2.81
N GLY A 264 -7.18 -28.63 -4.00
CA GLY A 264 -6.68 -27.42 -4.63
C GLY A 264 -7.34 -26.15 -4.10
N ILE A 265 -8.65 -26.20 -3.80
CA ILE A 265 -9.40 -25.10 -3.17
C ILE A 265 -8.85 -24.79 -1.76
N ASP A 266 -8.41 -25.82 -1.03
CA ASP A 266 -7.75 -25.67 0.27
C ASP A 266 -6.33 -25.11 0.14
N ARG A 267 -5.57 -25.56 -0.87
CA ARG A 267 -4.18 -25.13 -1.09
C ARG A 267 -4.07 -23.72 -1.66
N PHE A 268 -5.03 -23.29 -2.48
CA PHE A 268 -5.01 -22.00 -3.18
C PHE A 268 -6.20 -21.14 -2.77
N ALA A 269 -6.07 -20.45 -1.64
CA ALA A 269 -7.11 -19.57 -1.11
C ALA A 269 -7.42 -18.36 -2.01
N ASP A 270 -6.45 -17.89 -2.79
CA ASP A 270 -6.53 -16.62 -3.53
C ASP A 270 -7.33 -16.70 -4.85
N GLN A 271 -7.63 -17.90 -5.35
CA GLN A 271 -8.33 -18.08 -6.64
C GLN A 271 -9.41 -19.16 -6.56
N ARG A 272 -10.07 -19.33 -5.42
CA ARG A 272 -11.09 -20.36 -5.21
C ARG A 272 -12.21 -20.30 -6.25
N GLY A 273 -12.56 -19.11 -6.74
CA GLY A 273 -13.64 -18.91 -7.70
C GLY A 273 -13.46 -19.71 -8.99
N LYS A 274 -12.26 -19.69 -9.57
CA LYS A 274 -11.97 -20.43 -10.80
C LYS A 274 -12.07 -21.94 -10.62
N LEU A 275 -11.87 -22.42 -9.40
CA LEU A 275 -11.71 -23.85 -9.10
C LEU A 275 -13.04 -24.48 -8.79
N TRP A 276 -13.89 -23.74 -8.07
CA TRP A 276 -15.30 -24.05 -7.95
C TRP A 276 -16.00 -24.01 -9.32
N ALA A 277 -15.74 -22.99 -10.15
CA ALA A 277 -16.24 -22.95 -11.51
C ALA A 277 -15.68 -24.11 -12.38
N GLY A 278 -14.40 -24.46 -12.23
CA GLY A 278 -13.78 -25.62 -12.87
C GLY A 278 -14.39 -26.96 -12.43
N LEU A 279 -14.68 -27.13 -11.14
CA LEU A 279 -15.33 -28.33 -10.61
C LEU A 279 -16.78 -28.43 -11.08
N ALA A 280 -17.52 -27.32 -11.10
CA ALA A 280 -18.88 -27.29 -11.60
C ALA A 280 -18.93 -27.60 -13.09
N THR A 281 -18.09 -26.97 -13.91
CA THR A 281 -17.97 -27.26 -15.36
C THR A 281 -17.55 -28.71 -15.65
N TYR A 282 -16.75 -29.34 -14.78
CA TYR A 282 -16.48 -30.78 -14.86
C TYR A 282 -17.75 -31.62 -14.69
N TRP A 283 -18.63 -31.29 -13.74
CA TRP A 283 -19.90 -32.01 -13.56
C TRP A 283 -20.92 -31.73 -14.68
N ILE A 284 -20.93 -30.49 -15.19
CA ILE A 284 -21.73 -30.08 -16.35
C ILE A 284 -21.34 -30.90 -17.59
N THR A 285 -20.04 -31.02 -17.88
CA THR A 285 -19.55 -31.79 -19.03
C THR A 285 -19.81 -33.29 -18.90
N ARG A 286 -19.91 -33.81 -17.67
CA ARG A 286 -20.35 -35.20 -17.38
C ARG A 286 -21.86 -35.41 -17.50
N GLY A 287 -22.65 -34.33 -17.54
CA GLY A 287 -24.11 -34.36 -17.64
C GLY A 287 -24.83 -34.61 -16.31
N ASN A 288 -24.15 -34.44 -15.16
CA ASN A 288 -24.79 -34.50 -13.85
C ASN A 288 -25.01 -33.09 -13.31
N PHE A 289 -26.20 -32.54 -13.59
CA PHE A 289 -26.55 -31.15 -13.29
C PHE A 289 -26.84 -30.90 -11.81
N GLU A 290 -27.37 -31.90 -11.08
CA GLU A 290 -27.66 -31.76 -9.64
C GLU A 290 -26.37 -31.58 -8.85
N LYS A 291 -25.35 -32.41 -9.13
CA LYS A 291 -24.04 -32.26 -8.50
C LYS A 291 -23.34 -30.95 -8.86
N ALA A 292 -23.55 -30.44 -10.07
CA ALA A 292 -23.02 -29.13 -10.45
C ALA A 292 -23.65 -28.00 -9.59
N ARG A 293 -24.96 -28.08 -9.33
CA ARG A 293 -25.66 -27.14 -8.42
C ARG A 293 -25.15 -27.25 -6.99
N ASP A 294 -25.01 -28.46 -6.46
CA ASP A 294 -24.47 -28.65 -5.10
C ASP A 294 -23.09 -28.01 -4.96
N VAL A 295 -22.24 -28.15 -5.98
CA VAL A 295 -20.91 -27.53 -6.05
C VAL A 295 -20.98 -26.00 -6.14
N PHE A 296 -21.93 -25.44 -6.89
CA PHE A 296 -22.14 -24.00 -6.94
C PHE A 296 -22.64 -23.43 -5.61
N GLU A 297 -23.60 -24.08 -4.95
CA GLU A 297 -24.12 -23.69 -3.63
C GLU A 297 -23.03 -23.80 -2.54
N GLU A 298 -22.24 -24.87 -2.57
CA GLU A 298 -21.08 -25.01 -1.69
C GLU A 298 -20.02 -23.94 -1.98
N GLY A 299 -19.77 -23.63 -3.25
CA GLY A 299 -18.85 -22.56 -3.65
C GLY A 299 -19.30 -21.20 -3.11
N ILE A 300 -20.57 -20.83 -3.34
CA ILE A 300 -21.15 -19.58 -2.85
C ILE A 300 -21.06 -19.47 -1.33
N THR A 301 -21.33 -20.56 -0.62
CA THR A 301 -21.31 -20.60 0.85
C THR A 301 -19.92 -20.84 1.45
N THR A 302 -18.84 -20.94 0.69
CA THR A 302 -17.47 -21.12 1.23
C THR A 302 -16.52 -19.98 0.88
N VAL A 303 -16.87 -19.20 -0.13
CA VAL A 303 -16.04 -18.10 -0.64
C VAL A 303 -15.98 -16.94 0.34
N MET A 304 -14.78 -16.38 0.47
CA MET A 304 -14.52 -15.19 1.27
C MET A 304 -14.41 -13.93 0.42
N THR A 305 -14.03 -13.98 -0.87
CA THR A 305 -13.82 -12.78 -1.69
C THR A 305 -15.05 -12.45 -2.55
N VAL A 306 -15.36 -11.16 -2.70
CA VAL A 306 -16.48 -10.73 -3.57
C VAL A 306 -16.20 -11.09 -5.03
N ARG A 307 -14.94 -11.00 -5.48
CA ARG A 307 -14.51 -11.34 -6.85
C ARG A 307 -14.73 -12.82 -7.18
N ASP A 308 -14.37 -13.71 -6.26
CA ASP A 308 -14.62 -15.15 -6.45
C ASP A 308 -16.11 -15.45 -6.39
N PHE A 309 -16.86 -14.77 -5.51
CA PHE A 309 -18.32 -14.91 -5.42
C PHE A 309 -18.99 -14.51 -6.73
N THR A 310 -18.63 -13.35 -7.31
CA THR A 310 -19.19 -12.92 -8.60
C THR A 310 -18.87 -13.91 -9.70
N LEU A 311 -17.64 -14.44 -9.74
CA LEU A 311 -17.26 -15.42 -10.76
C LEU A 311 -18.08 -16.73 -10.66
N ILE A 312 -18.26 -17.24 -9.44
CA ILE A 312 -19.07 -18.46 -9.21
C ILE A 312 -20.55 -18.19 -9.46
N PHE A 313 -21.05 -17.04 -9.01
CA PHE A 313 -22.47 -16.68 -9.19
C PHE A 313 -22.81 -16.44 -10.66
N ASP A 314 -21.98 -15.68 -11.39
CA ASP A 314 -22.21 -15.42 -12.82
C ASP A 314 -22.11 -16.73 -13.63
N SER A 315 -21.16 -17.61 -13.32
CA SER A 315 -21.08 -18.94 -13.97
C SER A 315 -22.24 -19.87 -13.59
N TYR A 316 -22.81 -19.74 -12.38
CA TYR A 316 -24.02 -20.46 -11.97
C TYR A 316 -25.27 -19.94 -12.70
N VAL A 317 -25.40 -18.62 -12.84
CA VAL A 317 -26.48 -17.96 -13.59
C VAL A 317 -26.40 -18.34 -15.07
N GLU A 318 -25.23 -18.22 -15.72
CA GLU A 318 -25.05 -18.63 -17.11
C GLU A 318 -25.42 -20.11 -17.32
N PHE A 319 -25.10 -20.96 -16.34
CA PHE A 319 -25.45 -22.37 -16.37
C PHE A 319 -26.97 -22.59 -16.30
N GLU A 320 -27.67 -22.00 -15.33
CA GLU A 320 -29.13 -22.14 -15.21
C GLU A 320 -29.84 -21.51 -16.41
N GLU A 321 -29.40 -20.35 -16.89
CA GLU A 321 -29.94 -19.72 -18.09
C GLU A 321 -29.75 -20.59 -19.34
N SER A 322 -28.58 -21.24 -19.49
CA SER A 322 -28.33 -22.13 -20.64
C SER A 322 -29.25 -23.35 -20.63
N ILE A 323 -29.52 -23.92 -19.44
CA ILE A 323 -30.40 -25.08 -19.32
C ILE A 323 -31.85 -24.67 -19.51
N ILE A 324 -32.29 -23.60 -18.85
CA ILE A 324 -33.65 -23.08 -18.99
C ILE A 324 -33.88 -22.70 -20.46
N GLY A 325 -32.93 -22.04 -21.13
CA GLY A 325 -33.01 -21.72 -22.55
C GLY A 325 -33.15 -22.96 -23.44
N SER A 326 -32.35 -24.01 -23.19
CA SER A 326 -32.47 -25.28 -23.92
C SER A 326 -33.81 -25.98 -23.67
N LEU A 327 -34.31 -25.96 -22.43
CA LEU A 327 -35.59 -26.55 -22.06
C LEU A 327 -36.75 -25.75 -22.67
N MET A 328 -36.69 -24.43 -22.67
CA MET A 328 -37.67 -23.55 -23.33
C MET A 328 -37.72 -23.80 -24.85
N GLU A 329 -36.57 -23.91 -25.52
CA GLU A 329 -36.54 -24.24 -26.97
C GLU A 329 -37.13 -25.63 -27.24
N SER A 330 -36.84 -26.60 -26.36
CA SER A 330 -37.46 -27.92 -26.43
C SER A 330 -38.98 -27.87 -26.21
N ALA A 331 -39.46 -27.01 -25.31
CA ALA A 331 -40.88 -26.81 -25.02
C ALA A 331 -41.59 -26.09 -26.19
N ALA A 332 -40.94 -25.10 -26.80
CA ALA A 332 -41.44 -24.40 -27.98
C ALA A 332 -41.58 -25.35 -29.17
N THR A 333 -40.55 -26.17 -29.45
CA THR A 333 -40.60 -27.18 -30.52
C THR A 333 -41.61 -28.30 -30.26
N ARG A 334 -41.86 -28.65 -28.99
CA ARG A 334 -42.94 -29.57 -28.58
C ARG A 334 -44.32 -28.96 -28.83
N THR A 335 -44.49 -27.68 -28.47
CA THR A 335 -45.72 -26.91 -28.69
C THR A 335 -46.03 -26.75 -30.19
N ASP A 336 -45.03 -26.42 -31.01
CA ASP A 336 -45.17 -26.32 -32.49
C ASP A 336 -45.59 -27.64 -33.14
N LYS A 337 -45.21 -28.76 -32.54
CA LYS A 337 -45.59 -30.12 -32.97
C LYS A 337 -46.90 -30.61 -32.37
N GLY A 338 -47.55 -29.81 -31.50
CA GLY A 338 -48.80 -30.15 -30.83
C GLY A 338 -48.67 -31.29 -29.81
N GLN A 339 -47.47 -31.54 -29.28
CA GLN A 339 -47.20 -32.55 -28.25
C GLN A 339 -46.90 -31.84 -26.92
N SER A 340 -47.86 -31.84 -25.98
CA SER A 340 -47.61 -31.34 -24.61
C SER A 340 -47.10 -32.47 -23.73
N ASP A 341 -45.99 -32.24 -23.03
CA ASP A 341 -45.45 -33.17 -22.03
C ASP A 341 -45.45 -32.45 -20.68
N GLU A 342 -46.45 -32.77 -19.86
CA GLU A 342 -46.71 -32.10 -18.58
C GLU A 342 -45.54 -32.27 -17.59
N GLU A 343 -44.78 -33.38 -17.66
CA GLU A 343 -43.64 -33.61 -16.76
C GLU A 343 -42.45 -32.69 -17.11
N ALA A 344 -42.18 -32.52 -18.40
CA ALA A 344 -41.09 -31.67 -18.87
C ALA A 344 -41.41 -30.17 -18.68
N ASP A 345 -42.68 -29.78 -18.81
CA ASP A 345 -43.11 -28.41 -18.57
C ASP A 345 -43.13 -28.09 -17.07
N PHE A 346 -43.48 -29.06 -16.21
CA PHE A 346 -43.35 -28.93 -14.76
C PHE A 346 -41.87 -28.80 -14.30
N ASP A 347 -40.93 -29.56 -14.91
CA ASP A 347 -39.50 -29.40 -14.62
C ASP A 347 -38.96 -28.02 -15.05
N LEU A 348 -39.48 -27.48 -16.17
CA LEU A 348 -39.16 -26.12 -16.59
C LEU A 348 -39.66 -25.09 -15.58
N ASP A 349 -40.92 -25.16 -15.17
CA ASP A 349 -41.51 -24.25 -14.17
C ASP A 349 -40.78 -24.31 -12.82
N LEU A 350 -40.44 -25.52 -12.36
CA LEU A 350 -39.68 -25.72 -11.12
C LEU A 350 -38.28 -25.07 -11.20
N ARG A 351 -37.62 -25.12 -12.35
CA ARG A 351 -36.31 -24.50 -12.56
C ARG A 351 -36.40 -22.99 -12.67
N MET A 352 -37.43 -22.46 -13.33
CA MET A 352 -37.69 -21.02 -13.38
C MET A 352 -37.94 -20.46 -11.97
N MET A 353 -38.76 -21.13 -11.16
CA MET A 353 -39.01 -20.74 -9.77
C MET A 353 -37.72 -20.77 -8.92
N ARG A 354 -36.86 -21.78 -9.11
CA ARG A 354 -35.57 -21.85 -8.41
C ARG A 354 -34.61 -20.73 -8.84
N PHE A 355 -34.59 -20.40 -10.12
CA PHE A 355 -33.76 -19.32 -10.66
C PHE A 355 -34.22 -17.96 -10.13
N GLU A 356 -35.52 -17.69 -10.08
CA GLU A 356 -36.07 -16.49 -9.45
C GLU A 356 -35.66 -16.39 -7.97
N GLN A 357 -35.78 -17.48 -7.22
CA GLN A 357 -35.32 -17.53 -5.83
C GLN A 357 -33.81 -17.29 -5.69
N LEU A 358 -33.00 -17.78 -6.62
CA LEU A 358 -31.55 -17.53 -6.61
C LEU A 358 -31.25 -16.04 -6.86
N MET A 359 -31.98 -15.42 -7.78
CA MET A 359 -31.82 -14.00 -8.10
C MET A 359 -32.24 -13.10 -6.93
N ASP A 360 -33.35 -13.43 -6.26
CA ASP A 360 -33.80 -12.72 -5.05
C ASP A 360 -32.80 -12.87 -3.88
N ARG A 361 -32.08 -14.00 -3.81
CA ARG A 361 -31.05 -14.24 -2.79
C ARG A 361 -29.74 -13.51 -3.06
N ARG A 362 -29.48 -13.03 -4.28
CA ARG A 362 -28.19 -12.42 -4.64
C ARG A 362 -27.75 -11.31 -3.68
N PRO A 363 -28.60 -10.32 -3.31
CA PRO A 363 -28.19 -9.27 -2.37
C PRO A 363 -27.82 -9.81 -0.98
N PHE A 364 -28.56 -10.82 -0.49
CA PHE A 364 -28.27 -11.49 0.77
C PHE A 364 -26.94 -12.26 0.74
N LEU A 365 -26.66 -12.94 -0.37
CA LEU A 365 -25.42 -13.70 -0.54
C LEU A 365 -24.19 -12.79 -0.65
N VAL A 366 -24.30 -11.66 -1.37
CA VAL A 366 -23.23 -10.66 -1.44
C VAL A 366 -22.93 -10.10 -0.05
N ASN A 367 -23.98 -9.73 0.70
CA ASN A 367 -23.82 -9.23 2.05
C ASN A 367 -23.21 -10.30 2.99
N ASP A 368 -23.59 -11.57 2.84
CA ASP A 368 -23.01 -12.68 3.62
C ASP A 368 -21.51 -12.85 3.36
N VAL A 369 -21.06 -12.71 2.10
CA VAL A 369 -19.63 -12.71 1.74
C VAL A 369 -18.88 -11.56 2.41
N LEU A 370 -19.45 -10.35 2.41
CA LEU A 370 -18.85 -9.19 3.07
C LEU A 370 -18.76 -9.37 4.59
N LEU A 371 -19.80 -9.94 5.21
CA LEU A 371 -19.82 -10.25 6.63
C LEU A 371 -18.85 -11.37 7.02
N ARG A 372 -18.55 -12.31 6.11
CA ARG A 372 -17.51 -13.34 6.32
C ARG A 372 -16.10 -12.77 6.26
N GLN A 373 -15.86 -11.78 5.39
CA GLN A 373 -14.58 -11.06 5.37
C GLN A 373 -14.36 -10.32 6.68
N ASN A 374 -15.37 -9.53 7.08
CA ASN A 374 -15.28 -8.66 8.23
C ASN A 374 -16.56 -8.75 9.09
N PRO A 375 -16.62 -9.71 10.04
CA PRO A 375 -17.77 -9.86 10.93
C PRO A 375 -18.01 -8.64 11.82
N ASN A 376 -16.98 -7.82 12.02
CA ASN A 376 -17.01 -6.62 12.88
C ASN A 376 -17.46 -5.35 12.15
N ASN A 377 -17.84 -5.42 10.87
CA ASN A 377 -18.31 -4.25 10.12
C ASN A 377 -19.80 -4.02 10.40
N VAL A 378 -20.10 -2.94 11.13
CA VAL A 378 -21.47 -2.62 11.58
C VAL A 378 -22.37 -2.20 10.41
N ILE A 379 -21.83 -1.47 9.44
CA ILE A 379 -22.59 -0.91 8.30
C ILE A 379 -23.17 -2.04 7.44
N GLU A 380 -22.42 -3.12 7.24
CA GLU A 380 -22.89 -4.27 6.47
C GLU A 380 -23.99 -5.06 7.20
N TRP A 381 -23.94 -5.11 8.53
CA TRP A 381 -25.05 -5.68 9.32
C TRP A 381 -26.32 -4.83 9.23
N GLU A 382 -26.20 -3.50 9.19
CA GLU A 382 -27.35 -2.60 9.01
C GLU A 382 -27.95 -2.73 7.61
N LYS A 383 -27.13 -2.85 6.57
CA LYS A 383 -27.61 -3.17 5.21
C LYS A 383 -28.37 -4.50 5.19
N ARG A 384 -27.88 -5.52 5.91
CA ARG A 384 -28.58 -6.82 6.03
C ARG A 384 -29.96 -6.68 6.65
N VAL A 385 -30.09 -5.86 7.69
CA VAL A 385 -31.38 -5.57 8.32
C VAL A 385 -32.31 -4.86 7.35
N ALA A 386 -31.81 -3.87 6.62
CA ALA A 386 -32.60 -3.14 5.62
C ALA A 386 -33.13 -4.06 4.51
N LEU A 387 -32.38 -5.10 4.12
CA LEU A 387 -32.81 -6.07 3.12
C LEU A 387 -34.03 -6.90 3.56
N TRP A 388 -34.21 -7.17 4.86
CA TRP A 388 -35.36 -7.94 5.35
C TRP A 388 -36.67 -7.14 5.41
N GLY A 389 -36.60 -5.81 5.30
CA GLY A 389 -37.78 -4.92 5.28
C GLY A 389 -38.71 -5.16 6.47
N ASP A 390 -39.91 -5.69 6.20
CA ASP A 390 -40.99 -5.86 7.18
C ASP A 390 -40.94 -7.17 7.97
N ASN A 391 -40.04 -8.11 7.65
CA ASN A 391 -40.00 -9.39 8.34
C ASN A 391 -39.37 -9.27 9.75
N LYS A 392 -40.24 -9.02 10.73
CA LYS A 392 -39.83 -8.75 12.13
C LYS A 392 -38.99 -9.86 12.75
N HIS A 393 -39.28 -11.13 12.44
CA HIS A 393 -38.58 -12.26 13.05
C HIS A 393 -37.14 -12.39 12.54
N GLU A 394 -36.94 -12.26 11.23
CA GLU A 394 -35.61 -12.34 10.61
C GLU A 394 -34.76 -11.11 10.94
N VAL A 395 -35.37 -9.92 11.00
CA VAL A 395 -34.70 -8.70 11.50
C VAL A 395 -34.15 -8.92 12.91
N VAL A 396 -34.95 -9.44 13.85
CA VAL A 396 -34.48 -9.73 15.22
C VAL A 396 -33.35 -10.77 15.22
N GLN A 397 -33.47 -11.83 14.42
CA GLN A 397 -32.40 -12.83 14.31
C GLN A 397 -31.11 -12.21 13.78
N THR A 398 -31.18 -11.35 12.76
CA THR A 398 -29.99 -10.67 12.24
C THR A 398 -29.34 -9.73 13.26
N TYR A 399 -30.12 -8.95 14.01
CA TYR A 399 -29.56 -8.14 15.10
C TYR A 399 -28.92 -8.99 16.21
N THR A 400 -29.56 -10.10 16.60
CA THR A 400 -28.96 -11.00 17.60
C THR A 400 -27.68 -11.67 17.10
N ALA A 401 -27.65 -12.07 15.83
CA ALA A 401 -26.46 -12.62 15.18
C ALA A 401 -25.34 -11.57 15.06
N ALA A 402 -25.69 -10.33 14.70
CA ALA A 402 -24.74 -9.22 14.64
C ALA A 402 -24.10 -8.96 16.00
N ILE A 403 -24.91 -8.89 17.07
CA ILE A 403 -24.41 -8.68 18.44
C ILE A 403 -23.52 -9.84 18.90
N ALA A 404 -23.81 -11.08 18.50
CA ALA A 404 -22.98 -12.23 18.85
C ALA A 404 -21.66 -12.28 18.05
N ALA A 405 -21.65 -11.79 16.82
CA ALA A 405 -20.50 -11.82 15.92
C ALA A 405 -19.54 -10.63 16.13
N ILE A 406 -20.06 -9.44 16.44
CA ILE A 406 -19.27 -8.21 16.55
C ILE A 406 -18.52 -8.17 17.87
N ASN A 407 -17.20 -7.99 17.80
CA ASN A 407 -16.38 -7.70 18.96
C ASN A 407 -16.38 -6.19 19.25
N PRO A 408 -16.83 -5.72 20.43
CA PRO A 408 -16.96 -4.28 20.73
C PRO A 408 -15.67 -3.47 20.61
N LYS A 409 -14.50 -4.08 20.81
CA LYS A 409 -13.19 -3.40 20.70
C LYS A 409 -12.66 -3.31 19.27
N LYS A 410 -13.11 -4.19 18.37
CA LYS A 410 -12.63 -4.30 16.98
C LYS A 410 -13.71 -3.90 15.95
N ALA A 411 -14.82 -3.34 16.43
CA ALA A 411 -15.89 -2.85 15.59
C ALA A 411 -15.38 -1.75 14.66
N HIS A 412 -15.72 -1.86 13.37
CA HIS A 412 -15.51 -0.81 12.38
C HIS A 412 -16.87 -0.18 12.09
N GLY A 413 -16.98 1.13 12.35
CA GLY A 413 -18.26 1.83 12.43
C GLY A 413 -18.78 1.96 13.86
N LYS A 414 -19.85 2.75 14.02
CA LYS A 414 -20.43 3.07 15.33
C LYS A 414 -21.29 1.90 15.82
N PHE A 415 -20.76 1.11 16.73
CA PHE A 415 -21.52 0.00 17.33
C PHE A 415 -22.73 0.49 18.14
N SER A 416 -22.72 1.73 18.61
CA SER A 416 -23.86 2.39 19.26
C SER A 416 -25.07 2.51 18.35
N GLU A 417 -24.88 2.83 17.06
CA GLU A 417 -25.98 3.00 16.10
C GLU A 417 -26.74 1.69 15.87
N LEU A 418 -26.06 0.53 15.86
CA LEU A 418 -26.71 -0.77 15.76
C LEU A 418 -27.67 -1.03 16.94
N TRP A 419 -27.25 -0.73 18.16
CA TRP A 419 -28.09 -0.88 19.35
C TRP A 419 -29.25 0.11 19.37
N VAL A 420 -29.00 1.35 18.95
CA VAL A 420 -30.04 2.39 18.83
C VAL A 420 -31.06 2.02 17.77
N ASN A 421 -30.63 1.53 16.60
CA ASN A 421 -31.50 1.07 15.52
C ASN A 421 -32.32 -0.16 15.95
N TYR A 422 -31.70 -1.09 16.68
CA TYR A 422 -32.41 -2.23 17.26
C TYR A 422 -33.47 -1.79 18.27
N ALA A 423 -33.21 -0.79 19.11
CA ALA A 423 -34.19 -0.26 20.04
C ALA A 423 -35.30 0.55 19.35
N LYS A 424 -34.96 1.39 18.37
CA LYS A 424 -35.92 2.15 17.53
C LYS A 424 -36.86 1.21 16.76
N PHE A 425 -36.38 0.04 16.35
CA PHE A 425 -37.22 -0.99 15.74
C PHE A 425 -38.33 -1.49 16.69
N TYR A 426 -38.02 -1.71 17.97
CA TYR A 426 -39.05 -2.08 18.98
C TYR A 426 -39.91 -0.89 19.40
N GLU A 427 -39.37 0.32 19.42
CA GLU A 427 -40.12 1.56 19.64
C GLU A 427 -41.22 1.72 18.58
N ASN A 428 -40.87 1.55 17.30
CA ASN A 428 -41.83 1.53 16.18
C ASN A 428 -42.82 0.34 16.27
N GLY A 429 -42.38 -0.76 16.88
CA GLY A 429 -43.22 -1.92 17.19
C GLY A 429 -44.18 -1.72 18.37
N GLY A 430 -44.07 -0.62 19.11
CA GLY A 430 -44.88 -0.29 20.28
C GLY A 430 -44.48 -1.03 21.57
N ASP A 431 -43.36 -1.76 21.57
CA ASP A 431 -42.91 -2.55 22.73
C ASP A 431 -41.75 -1.83 23.44
N LEU A 432 -42.12 -0.90 24.33
CA LEU A 432 -41.18 -0.09 25.10
C LEU A 432 -40.42 -0.90 26.16
N ASP A 433 -41.00 -1.99 26.66
CA ASP A 433 -40.38 -2.78 27.73
C ASP A 433 -39.21 -3.60 27.20
N THR A 434 -39.34 -4.19 26.01
CA THR A 434 -38.21 -4.86 25.35
C THR A 434 -37.16 -3.86 24.88
N ALA A 435 -37.56 -2.68 24.39
CA ALA A 435 -36.62 -1.60 24.07
C ALA A 435 -35.78 -1.18 25.30
N ARG A 436 -36.39 -1.04 26.49
CA ARG A 436 -35.66 -0.79 27.74
C ARG A 436 -34.66 -1.89 28.06
N VAL A 437 -35.06 -3.15 27.93
CA VAL A 437 -34.15 -4.30 28.17
C VAL A 437 -32.98 -4.29 27.18
N ILE A 438 -33.20 -3.85 25.94
CA ILE A 438 -32.17 -3.70 24.92
C ILE A 438 -31.18 -2.60 25.32
N PHE A 439 -31.65 -1.42 25.72
CA PHE A 439 -30.78 -0.35 26.20
C PHE A 439 -30.01 -0.73 27.48
N GLU A 440 -30.65 -1.42 28.42
CA GLU A 440 -29.97 -1.92 29.62
C GLU A 440 -28.86 -2.94 29.30
N LYS A 441 -29.03 -3.73 28.24
CA LYS A 441 -27.99 -4.62 27.73
C LYS A 441 -26.90 -3.84 27.00
N ALA A 442 -27.27 -2.87 26.17
CA ALA A 442 -26.34 -2.02 25.41
C ALA A 442 -25.36 -1.29 26.34
N VAL A 443 -25.88 -0.68 27.42
CA VAL A 443 -25.07 0.04 28.42
C VAL A 443 -24.02 -0.85 29.09
N LYS A 444 -24.29 -2.16 29.23
CA LYS A 444 -23.36 -3.13 29.84
C LYS A 444 -22.24 -3.56 28.89
N VAL A 445 -22.33 -3.25 27.59
CA VAL A 445 -21.28 -3.57 26.64
C VAL A 445 -20.10 -2.60 26.80
N PRO A 446 -18.85 -3.10 26.86
CA PRO A 446 -17.67 -2.25 26.83
C PRO A 446 -17.38 -1.78 25.39
N PHE A 447 -17.92 -0.63 25.00
CA PHE A 447 -17.64 0.03 23.71
C PHE A 447 -16.16 0.40 23.53
N LYS A 448 -15.74 0.78 22.31
CA LYS A 448 -14.39 1.29 22.07
C LYS A 448 -14.25 2.73 22.55
N SER A 449 -15.24 3.56 22.25
CA SER A 449 -15.26 4.97 22.60
C SER A 449 -16.21 5.25 23.77
N VAL A 450 -15.82 6.18 24.66
CA VAL A 450 -16.70 6.71 25.71
C VAL A 450 -17.84 7.54 25.08
N ALA A 451 -17.62 8.12 23.91
CA ALA A 451 -18.64 8.90 23.19
C ALA A 451 -19.79 8.02 22.69
N GLU A 452 -19.50 6.83 22.17
CA GLU A 452 -20.52 5.86 21.72
C GLU A 452 -21.43 5.44 22.87
N LEU A 453 -20.84 5.17 24.04
CA LEU A 453 -21.61 4.84 25.23
C LEU A 453 -22.45 6.04 25.70
N ALA A 454 -21.92 7.26 25.66
CA ALA A 454 -22.68 8.47 25.97
C ALA A 454 -23.88 8.65 25.02
N GLU A 455 -23.71 8.37 23.73
CA GLU A 455 -24.80 8.41 22.74
C GLU A 455 -25.90 7.39 23.05
N THR A 456 -25.55 6.16 23.44
CA THR A 456 -26.57 5.17 23.84
C THR A 456 -27.38 5.61 25.05
N TRP A 457 -26.77 6.32 26.00
CA TRP A 457 -27.48 6.89 27.15
C TRP A 457 -28.37 8.07 26.76
N CYS A 458 -27.88 8.97 25.91
CA CYS A 458 -28.67 10.08 25.38
C CYS A 458 -29.88 9.58 24.61
N GLU A 459 -29.71 8.61 23.71
CA GLU A 459 -30.81 8.03 22.92
C GLU A 459 -31.81 7.25 23.79
N TRP A 460 -31.35 6.60 24.86
CA TRP A 460 -32.27 5.99 25.84
C TRP A 460 -33.11 7.05 26.55
N ALA A 461 -32.48 8.14 26.99
CA ALA A 461 -33.21 9.24 27.63
C ALA A 461 -34.16 9.95 26.64
N GLU A 462 -33.74 10.16 25.39
CA GLU A 462 -34.59 10.71 24.33
C GLU A 462 -35.79 9.81 24.03
N MET A 463 -35.62 8.48 24.03
CA MET A 463 -36.73 7.54 23.88
C MET A 463 -37.75 7.70 25.02
N GLU A 464 -37.29 7.84 26.26
CA GLU A 464 -38.20 8.10 27.39
C GLU A 464 -38.86 9.48 27.31
N LEU A 465 -38.15 10.51 26.80
CA LEU A 465 -38.72 11.83 26.51
C LEU A 465 -39.80 11.78 25.42
N ARG A 466 -39.57 11.03 24.34
CA ARG A 466 -40.59 10.78 23.29
C ARG A 466 -41.82 10.07 23.85
N SER A 467 -41.64 9.25 24.87
CA SER A 467 -42.72 8.57 25.59
C SER A 467 -43.35 9.39 26.74
N GLU A 468 -43.01 10.68 26.85
CA GLU A 468 -43.49 11.62 27.89
C GLU A 468 -43.13 11.24 29.35
N ASN A 469 -42.15 10.34 29.56
CA ASN A 469 -41.71 9.90 30.89
C ASN A 469 -40.50 10.69 31.40
N PHE A 470 -40.70 11.98 31.74
CA PHE A 470 -39.62 12.89 32.16
C PHE A 470 -38.89 12.45 33.43
N ASP A 471 -39.60 11.96 34.44
CA ASP A 471 -38.99 11.51 35.72
C ASP A 471 -38.02 10.35 35.49
N LYS A 472 -38.41 9.38 34.66
CA LYS A 472 -37.55 8.24 34.30
C LYS A 472 -36.34 8.67 33.49
N ALA A 473 -36.50 9.64 32.58
CA ALA A 473 -35.39 10.20 31.83
C ALA A 473 -34.35 10.84 32.77
N VAL A 474 -34.80 11.59 33.79
CA VAL A 474 -33.92 12.16 34.82
C VAL A 474 -33.23 11.06 35.64
N GLU A 475 -33.96 10.01 36.05
CA GLU A 475 -33.38 8.87 36.78
C GLU A 475 -32.32 8.12 35.97
N ILE A 476 -32.58 7.89 34.67
CA ILE A 476 -31.64 7.24 33.74
C ILE A 476 -30.36 8.07 33.60
N MET A 477 -30.50 9.38 33.39
CA MET A 477 -29.35 10.28 33.29
C MET A 477 -28.61 10.43 34.62
N ALA A 478 -29.32 10.43 35.75
CA ALA A 478 -28.71 10.38 37.08
C ALA A 478 -27.92 9.08 37.31
N LYS A 479 -28.45 7.94 36.83
CA LYS A 479 -27.76 6.63 36.89
C LYS A 479 -26.51 6.61 36.01
N ALA A 480 -26.56 7.23 34.83
CA ALA A 480 -25.42 7.36 33.92
C ALA A 480 -24.30 8.26 34.48
N THR A 481 -24.67 9.29 35.24
CA THR A 481 -23.75 10.30 35.81
C THR A 481 -23.26 9.98 37.23
N GLN A 482 -23.64 8.83 37.81
CA GLN A 482 -23.18 8.39 39.13
C GLN A 482 -21.66 8.14 39.13
N ALA A 483 -20.92 9.15 39.57
CA ALA A 483 -19.48 9.11 39.73
C ALA A 483 -19.06 8.85 41.19
N PRO A 484 -17.95 8.14 41.45
CA PRO A 484 -17.29 8.11 42.75
C PRO A 484 -16.87 9.52 43.21
N LYS A 485 -16.90 9.80 44.52
CA LYS A 485 -16.65 11.16 45.07
C LYS A 485 -15.25 11.74 44.78
N LYS A 486 -14.26 10.92 44.44
CA LYS A 486 -12.95 11.34 43.92
C LYS A 486 -12.53 10.38 42.81
N SER A 487 -12.57 10.82 41.55
CA SER A 487 -12.14 10.00 40.41
C SER A 487 -10.80 10.49 39.85
N THR A 488 -9.70 9.85 40.27
CA THR A 488 -8.38 9.94 39.62
C THR A 488 -8.30 9.09 38.34
N VAL A 489 -9.43 8.91 37.65
CA VAL A 489 -9.55 8.07 36.44
C VAL A 489 -9.46 8.98 35.23
N ASP A 490 -8.41 8.85 34.42
CA ASP A 490 -8.29 9.66 33.20
C ASP A 490 -9.29 9.22 32.12
N TYR A 491 -9.84 10.21 31.42
CA TYR A 491 -10.81 10.00 30.33
C TYR A 491 -10.20 9.22 29.15
N PHE A 492 -8.87 9.38 28.95
CA PHE A 492 -8.10 8.82 27.84
C PHE A 492 -7.22 7.62 28.21
N ASP A 493 -7.28 7.12 29.45
CA ASP A 493 -6.72 5.80 29.70
C ASP A 493 -7.41 4.81 28.74
N GLU A 494 -6.80 3.72 28.30
CA GLU A 494 -7.47 2.69 27.49
C GLU A 494 -7.64 1.38 28.28
N ASN A 495 -7.01 1.27 29.45
CA ASN A 495 -6.98 0.05 30.26
C ASN A 495 -8.27 -0.17 31.08
N LEU A 496 -8.90 0.92 31.52
CA LEU A 496 -10.20 0.92 32.19
C LEU A 496 -11.36 0.78 31.20
N SER A 497 -12.49 0.23 31.66
CA SER A 497 -13.70 0.13 30.83
C SER A 497 -14.31 1.52 30.57
N PRO A 498 -14.90 1.76 29.38
CA PRO A 498 -15.56 3.04 29.07
C PRO A 498 -16.63 3.42 30.10
N GLN A 499 -17.36 2.44 30.66
CA GLN A 499 -18.38 2.64 31.70
C GLN A 499 -17.85 3.39 32.91
N GLN A 500 -16.62 3.12 33.32
CA GLN A 500 -15.99 3.82 34.44
C GLN A 500 -15.60 5.25 34.09
N ARG A 501 -15.54 5.61 32.80
CA ARG A 501 -15.19 6.95 32.29
C ARG A 501 -16.39 7.75 31.79
N VAL A 502 -17.56 7.14 31.59
CA VAL A 502 -18.77 7.81 31.07
C VAL A 502 -19.13 9.06 31.87
N HIS A 503 -18.96 9.02 33.19
CA HIS A 503 -19.22 10.16 34.06
C HIS A 503 -18.30 11.37 33.80
N LYS A 504 -17.26 11.24 32.98
CA LYS A 504 -16.43 12.35 32.49
C LYS A 504 -16.83 12.90 31.12
N SER A 505 -17.82 12.31 30.47
CA SER A 505 -18.31 12.77 29.16
C SER A 505 -19.11 14.06 29.28
N TRP A 506 -18.65 15.13 28.63
CA TRP A 506 -19.34 16.42 28.60
C TRP A 506 -20.75 16.32 27.98
N LYS A 507 -20.90 15.58 26.86
CA LYS A 507 -22.18 15.42 26.14
C LYS A 507 -23.30 14.86 27.03
N LEU A 508 -22.95 13.96 27.94
CA LEU A 508 -23.90 13.40 28.90
C LEU A 508 -24.32 14.45 29.94
N TRP A 509 -23.36 15.23 30.45
CA TRP A 509 -23.64 16.30 31.42
C TRP A 509 -24.39 17.46 30.80
N SER A 510 -24.13 17.85 29.55
CA SER A 510 -24.90 18.91 28.88
C SER A 510 -26.36 18.51 28.73
N PHE A 511 -26.62 17.31 28.21
CA PHE A 511 -27.99 16.80 28.08
C PHE A 511 -28.68 16.64 29.45
N TYR A 512 -27.93 16.20 30.46
CA TYR A 512 -28.48 16.11 31.81
C TYR A 512 -28.80 17.48 32.41
N VAL A 513 -27.96 18.48 32.20
CA VAL A 513 -28.20 19.87 32.64
C VAL A 513 -29.43 20.44 31.96
N ASP A 514 -29.56 20.31 30.64
CA ASP A 514 -30.70 20.82 29.88
C ASP A 514 -32.03 20.17 30.33
N LEU A 515 -31.98 18.86 30.62
CA LEU A 515 -33.13 18.13 31.17
C LEU A 515 -33.49 18.59 32.59
N VAL A 516 -32.49 18.78 33.44
CA VAL A 516 -32.67 19.19 34.84
C VAL A 516 -33.13 20.64 34.93
N GLU A 517 -32.65 21.53 34.05
CA GLU A 517 -33.09 22.93 33.96
C GLU A 517 -34.56 23.04 33.55
N SER A 518 -35.03 22.15 32.67
CA SER A 518 -36.42 22.15 32.21
C SER A 518 -37.41 21.46 33.16
N VAL A 519 -36.98 20.40 33.86
CA VAL A 519 -37.89 19.53 34.64
C VAL A 519 -37.79 19.75 36.16
N SER A 520 -36.59 20.06 36.68
CA SER A 520 -36.30 19.86 38.10
C SER A 520 -36.28 21.14 38.95
N SER A 521 -36.13 20.95 40.26
CA SER A 521 -36.05 22.03 41.23
C SER A 521 -34.66 22.69 41.25
N LEU A 522 -34.62 23.99 41.57
CA LEU A 522 -33.38 24.79 41.64
C LEU A 522 -32.28 24.18 42.53
N GLU A 523 -32.66 23.45 43.59
CA GLU A 523 -31.70 22.77 44.47
C GLU A 523 -31.05 21.56 43.82
N GLU A 524 -31.77 20.84 42.97
CA GLU A 524 -31.24 19.71 42.20
C GLU A 524 -30.33 20.22 41.09
N THR A 525 -30.75 21.27 40.37
CA THR A 525 -29.93 21.94 39.37
C THR A 525 -28.59 22.42 39.94
N LYS A 526 -28.60 23.05 41.13
CA LYS A 526 -27.36 23.44 41.83
C LYS A 526 -26.44 22.26 42.13
N LYS A 527 -26.97 21.15 42.64
CA LYS A 527 -26.18 19.93 42.93
C LYS A 527 -25.55 19.36 41.66
N VAL A 528 -26.29 19.36 40.54
CA VAL A 528 -25.79 18.89 39.25
C VAL A 528 -24.64 19.77 38.77
N TYR A 529 -24.79 21.10 38.78
CA TYR A 529 -23.70 22.01 38.44
C TYR A 529 -22.49 21.87 39.36
N GLU A 530 -22.70 21.83 40.68
CA GLU A 530 -21.60 21.62 41.65
C GLU A 530 -20.83 20.34 41.36
N ARG A 531 -21.53 19.26 40.97
CA ARG A 531 -20.89 18.01 40.60
C ARG A 531 -20.04 18.12 39.33
N ILE A 532 -20.47 18.91 38.34
CA ILE A 532 -19.68 19.21 37.13
C ILE A 532 -18.38 19.93 37.50
N PHE A 533 -18.42 20.91 38.41
CA PHE A 533 -17.22 21.60 38.90
C PHE A 533 -16.27 20.65 39.66
N GLU A 534 -16.79 19.76 40.50
CA GLU A 534 -15.97 18.76 41.21
C GLU A 534 -15.22 17.83 40.26
N LEU A 535 -15.84 17.46 39.14
CA LEU A 535 -15.24 16.57 38.15
C LEU A 535 -14.29 17.29 37.17
N ARG A 536 -14.25 18.63 37.18
CA ARG A 536 -13.45 19.49 36.29
C ARG A 536 -13.76 19.30 34.80
N ILE A 537 -15.02 19.03 34.44
CA ILE A 537 -15.49 18.86 33.04
C ILE A 537 -16.24 20.11 32.56
N ALA A 538 -16.33 21.16 33.40
CA ALA A 538 -17.04 22.38 33.05
C ALA A 538 -16.46 22.99 31.77
N THR A 539 -17.34 23.45 30.88
CA THR A 539 -16.97 24.35 29.78
C THR A 539 -17.21 25.80 30.21
N PRO A 540 -16.54 26.80 29.61
CA PRO A 540 -16.75 28.21 29.96
C PRO A 540 -18.22 28.62 29.87
N GLN A 541 -18.91 28.14 28.84
CA GLN A 541 -20.35 28.36 28.65
C GLN A 541 -21.18 27.86 29.83
N THR A 542 -20.78 26.76 30.46
CA THR A 542 -21.52 26.21 31.61
C THR A 542 -21.35 27.02 32.87
N VAL A 543 -20.17 27.62 33.05
CA VAL A 543 -19.93 28.57 34.14
C VAL A 543 -20.84 29.78 33.94
N VAL A 544 -20.94 30.27 32.70
CA VAL A 544 -21.83 31.39 32.36
C VAL A 544 -23.30 31.03 32.55
N ASN A 545 -23.75 29.86 32.07
CA ASN A 545 -25.14 29.42 32.23
C ASN A 545 -25.49 29.25 33.71
N TYR A 546 -24.60 28.64 34.51
CA TYR A 546 -24.85 28.48 35.94
C TYR A 546 -24.85 29.84 36.67
N ALA A 547 -23.94 30.74 36.32
CA ALA A 547 -23.91 32.08 36.88
C ALA A 547 -25.17 32.88 36.52
N ASN A 548 -25.63 32.80 35.27
CA ASN A 548 -26.88 33.43 34.82
C ASN A 548 -28.09 32.86 35.55
N LEU A 549 -28.18 31.53 35.70
CA LEU A 549 -29.25 30.87 36.46
C LEU A 549 -29.28 31.36 37.92
N LEU A 550 -28.13 31.53 38.55
CA LEU A 550 -28.04 32.07 39.91
C LEU A 550 -28.39 33.57 39.97
N GLU A 551 -28.04 34.35 38.93
CA GLU A 551 -28.40 35.76 38.80
C GLU A 551 -29.90 35.96 38.64
N GLU A 552 -30.56 35.19 37.78
CA GLU A 552 -32.01 35.21 37.59
C GLU A 552 -32.76 34.93 38.90
N ASN A 553 -32.20 34.03 39.70
CA ASN A 553 -32.72 33.67 41.02
C ASN A 553 -32.22 34.56 42.17
N LYS A 554 -31.50 35.66 41.86
CA LYS A 554 -30.99 36.68 42.80
C LYS A 554 -29.93 36.21 43.81
N TYR A 555 -29.29 35.06 43.57
CA TYR A 555 -28.16 34.56 44.36
C TYR A 555 -26.83 35.11 43.83
N PHE A 556 -26.61 36.41 43.98
CA PHE A 556 -25.46 37.11 43.39
C PHE A 556 -24.10 36.69 43.99
N GLU A 557 -24.02 36.45 45.30
CA GLU A 557 -22.76 36.02 45.92
C GLU A 557 -22.35 34.62 45.48
N ASP A 558 -23.32 33.74 45.25
CA ASP A 558 -23.04 32.40 44.76
C ASP A 558 -22.66 32.42 43.28
N SER A 559 -23.25 33.31 42.47
CA SER A 559 -22.80 33.56 41.09
C SER A 559 -21.32 34.00 41.03
N PHE A 560 -20.88 34.87 41.95
CA PHE A 560 -19.46 35.27 42.02
C PHE A 560 -18.54 34.12 42.43
N LYS A 561 -18.95 33.28 43.38
CA LYS A 561 -18.19 32.05 43.71
C LYS A 561 -18.10 31.11 42.53
N VAL A 562 -19.12 31.06 41.68
CA VAL A 562 -19.12 30.24 40.46
C VAL A 562 -18.10 30.75 39.46
N TYR A 563 -18.02 32.07 39.25
CA TYR A 563 -16.98 32.66 38.42
C TYR A 563 -15.57 32.40 38.99
N GLU A 564 -15.35 32.60 40.29
CA GLU A 564 -14.06 32.33 40.94
C GLU A 564 -13.64 30.86 40.78
N ARG A 565 -14.57 29.92 41.02
CA ARG A 565 -14.31 28.48 40.81
C ARG A 565 -14.12 28.13 39.34
N GLY A 566 -14.79 28.82 38.41
CA GLY A 566 -14.59 28.66 36.98
C GLY A 566 -13.21 29.13 36.54
N LEU A 567 -12.76 30.27 37.06
CA LEU A 567 -11.45 30.86 36.76
C LEU A 567 -10.29 30.00 37.28
N ASP A 568 -10.45 29.34 38.43
CA ASP A 568 -9.46 28.37 38.94
C ASP A 568 -9.29 27.15 38.01
N LEU A 569 -10.28 26.83 37.17
CA LEU A 569 -10.28 25.66 36.30
C LEU A 569 -9.68 25.93 34.92
N PHE A 570 -9.79 27.15 34.40
CA PHE A 570 -9.38 27.48 33.03
C PHE A 570 -8.10 28.32 32.99
N SER A 571 -7.24 28.04 32.01
CA SER A 571 -6.10 28.90 31.69
C SER A 571 -6.48 29.99 30.67
N TYR A 572 -5.65 31.02 30.56
CA TYR A 572 -5.70 31.99 29.46
C TYR A 572 -5.50 31.25 28.12
N PRO A 573 -6.21 31.57 27.01
CA PRO A 573 -7.05 32.75 26.71
C PRO A 573 -8.51 32.70 27.16
N VAL A 574 -9.07 31.52 27.43
CA VAL A 574 -10.48 31.37 27.76
C VAL A 574 -10.85 32.03 29.10
N ALA A 575 -9.92 32.00 30.05
CA ALA A 575 -10.06 32.73 31.31
C ALA A 575 -10.25 34.25 31.11
N PHE A 576 -9.72 34.84 30.03
CA PHE A 576 -9.87 36.27 29.75
C PHE A 576 -11.32 36.65 29.42
N GLU A 577 -12.03 35.82 28.67
CA GLU A 577 -13.45 36.06 28.35
C GLU A 577 -14.32 35.95 29.61
N LEU A 578 -14.05 34.94 30.44
CA LEU A 578 -14.68 34.77 31.75
C LEU A 578 -14.40 35.97 32.68
N TRP A 579 -13.16 36.47 32.72
CA TRP A 579 -12.79 37.65 33.49
C TRP A 579 -13.52 38.90 33.01
N ASN A 580 -13.62 39.14 31.69
CA ASN A 580 -14.36 40.30 31.17
C ASN A 580 -15.85 40.24 31.55
N LEU A 581 -16.48 39.08 31.43
CA LEU A 581 -17.87 38.91 31.82
C LEU A 581 -18.04 39.09 33.35
N TYR A 582 -17.17 38.48 34.15
CA TYR A 582 -17.23 38.60 35.60
C TYR A 582 -17.00 40.04 36.07
N LEU A 583 -16.01 40.73 35.52
CA LEU A 583 -15.66 42.11 35.89
C LEU A 583 -16.74 43.10 35.46
N THR A 584 -17.31 42.98 34.27
CA THR A 584 -18.45 43.84 33.84
C THR A 584 -19.64 43.67 34.77
N LYS A 585 -20.00 42.43 35.11
CA LYS A 585 -21.07 42.12 36.06
C LYS A 585 -20.79 42.65 37.48
N ALA A 586 -19.53 42.56 37.94
CA ALA A 586 -19.11 43.09 39.22
C ALA A 586 -19.14 44.64 39.26
N VAL A 587 -18.77 45.29 38.16
CA VAL A 587 -18.78 46.77 38.01
C VAL A 587 -20.20 47.31 38.05
N ASP A 588 -21.13 46.69 37.32
CA ASP A 588 -22.54 47.08 37.23
C ASP A 588 -23.24 47.06 38.60
N ARG A 589 -22.90 46.08 39.45
CA ARG A 589 -23.56 45.90 40.75
C ARG A 589 -23.05 46.81 41.87
N LYS A 590 -21.97 47.58 41.63
CA LYS A 590 -21.37 48.52 42.60
C LYS A 590 -20.88 47.87 43.90
N ILE A 591 -20.06 46.83 43.79
CA ILE A 591 -19.33 46.23 44.93
C ILE A 591 -18.35 47.26 45.55
N GLY A 592 -17.97 47.05 46.81
CA GLY A 592 -16.95 47.85 47.50
C GLY A 592 -15.64 47.95 46.70
N ILE A 593 -15.04 49.14 46.69
CA ILE A 593 -13.90 49.48 45.81
C ILE A 593 -12.68 48.60 46.09
N GLU A 594 -12.40 48.27 47.36
CA GLU A 594 -11.24 47.45 47.73
C GLU A 594 -11.38 46.02 47.19
N ARG A 595 -12.57 45.41 47.30
CA ARG A 595 -12.83 44.09 46.72
C ARG A 595 -12.75 44.10 45.20
N LEU A 596 -13.20 45.17 44.54
CA LEU A 596 -13.04 45.32 43.09
C LEU A 596 -11.56 45.44 42.70
N ARG A 597 -10.75 46.20 43.45
CA ARG A 597 -9.31 46.29 43.24
C ARG A 597 -8.63 44.94 43.36
N ASP A 598 -8.97 44.18 44.40
CA ASP A 598 -8.41 42.84 44.60
C ASP A 598 -8.79 41.90 43.45
N LEU A 599 -10.03 41.99 42.92
CA LEU A 599 -10.46 41.21 41.76
C LEU A 599 -9.72 41.61 40.48
N PHE A 600 -9.52 42.91 40.24
CA PHE A 600 -8.73 43.38 39.09
C PHE A 600 -7.25 42.97 39.21
N GLU A 601 -6.66 43.03 40.41
CA GLU A 601 -5.28 42.56 40.63
C GLU A 601 -5.16 41.05 40.40
N GLN A 602 -6.12 40.25 40.88
CA GLN A 602 -6.17 38.80 40.59
C GLN A 602 -6.33 38.51 39.08
N ALA A 603 -7.13 39.29 38.36
CA ALA A 603 -7.30 39.14 36.91
C ALA A 603 -6.02 39.46 36.12
N LEU A 604 -5.23 40.42 36.62
CA LEU A 604 -3.96 40.84 36.05
C LEU A 604 -2.81 39.89 36.41
N ASP A 605 -2.89 39.22 37.57
CA ASP A 605 -1.94 38.22 38.02
C ASP A 605 -2.05 36.92 37.20
N GLY A 606 -1.30 36.87 36.09
CA GLY A 606 -1.24 35.71 35.18
C GLY A 606 -1.62 36.04 33.72
N CYS A 607 -2.04 37.27 33.44
CA CYS A 607 -2.51 37.66 32.10
C CYS A 607 -1.35 37.75 31.08
N PRO A 608 -1.46 37.09 29.91
CA PRO A 608 -0.57 37.33 28.78
C PRO A 608 -0.66 38.77 28.27
N PRO A 609 0.45 39.34 27.74
CA PRO A 609 0.53 40.76 27.37
C PRO A 609 -0.44 41.18 26.25
N LYS A 610 -0.88 40.23 25.41
CA LYS A 610 -1.85 40.46 24.32
C LYS A 610 -3.26 40.77 24.81
N PHE A 611 -3.67 40.19 25.93
CA PHE A 611 -5.04 40.34 26.47
C PHE A 611 -5.11 41.35 27.62
N ALA A 612 -3.98 41.92 28.02
CA ALA A 612 -3.90 42.82 29.17
C ALA A 612 -4.57 44.19 28.91
N LYS A 613 -4.54 44.68 27.67
CA LYS A 613 -5.01 46.03 27.31
C LYS A 613 -6.47 46.29 27.71
N PRO A 614 -7.46 45.45 27.34
CA PRO A 614 -8.85 45.65 27.76
C PRO A 614 -9.05 45.65 29.28
N LEU A 615 -8.38 44.76 30.02
CA LEU A 615 -8.49 44.70 31.49
C LEU A 615 -7.96 45.98 32.15
N TYR A 616 -6.81 46.48 31.69
CA TYR A 616 -6.24 47.72 32.21
C TYR A 616 -7.10 48.95 31.90
N LEU A 617 -7.74 49.00 30.73
CA LEU A 617 -8.67 50.07 30.38
C LEU A 617 -9.93 50.03 31.25
N MET A 618 -10.49 48.85 31.48
CA MET A 618 -11.63 48.68 32.40
C MET A 618 -11.27 49.07 33.83
N TYR A 619 -10.09 48.66 34.31
CA TYR A 619 -9.62 48.99 35.65
C TYR A 619 -9.36 50.50 35.82
N GLY A 620 -8.74 51.12 34.81
CA GLY A 620 -8.50 52.56 34.77
C GLY A 620 -9.79 53.38 34.74
N ASN A 621 -10.77 53.01 33.91
CA ASN A 621 -12.08 53.66 33.85
C ASN A 621 -12.83 53.54 35.20
N LEU A 622 -12.78 52.37 35.85
CA LEU A 622 -13.38 52.17 37.17
C LEU A 622 -12.76 53.10 38.23
N GLU A 623 -11.43 53.23 38.23
CA GLU A 623 -10.72 54.10 39.17
C GLU A 623 -10.87 55.59 38.84
N GLU A 624 -11.14 55.95 37.58
CA GLU A 624 -11.54 57.31 37.20
C GLU A 624 -12.95 57.66 37.69
N GLU A 625 -13.89 56.73 37.57
CA GLU A 625 -15.30 56.96 37.96
C GLU A 625 -15.51 56.93 39.48
N ARG A 626 -14.78 56.07 40.20
CA ARG A 626 -15.03 55.81 41.64
C ARG A 626 -13.81 56.04 42.54
N GLY A 627 -12.62 56.16 41.98
CA GLY A 627 -11.35 56.19 42.70
C GLY A 627 -10.62 57.55 42.66
N LEU A 628 -9.33 57.52 43.02
CA LEU A 628 -8.46 58.69 42.91
C LEU A 628 -7.77 58.70 41.55
N ALA A 629 -7.85 59.82 40.84
CA ALA A 629 -7.19 60.01 39.54
C ALA A 629 -5.68 59.69 39.54
N ARG A 630 -4.98 59.84 40.68
CA ARG A 630 -3.57 59.46 40.82
C ARG A 630 -3.34 57.94 40.76
N HIS A 631 -4.27 57.16 41.30
CA HIS A 631 -4.19 55.70 41.26
C HIS A 631 -4.49 55.20 39.85
N ALA A 632 -5.49 55.78 39.16
CA ALA A 632 -5.76 55.52 37.75
C ALA A 632 -4.52 55.76 36.86
N MET A 633 -3.78 56.86 37.08
CA MET A 633 -2.54 57.11 36.32
C MET A 633 -1.45 56.08 36.59
N ARG A 634 -1.32 55.59 37.83
CA ARG A 634 -0.37 54.52 38.15
C ARG A 634 -0.74 53.21 37.45
N ILE A 635 -2.03 52.94 37.32
CA ILE A 635 -2.55 51.77 36.60
C ILE A 635 -2.25 51.88 35.11
N TYR A 636 -2.51 53.04 34.48
CA TYR A 636 -2.14 53.26 33.08
C TYR A 636 -0.63 53.19 32.86
N GLU A 637 0.16 53.73 33.80
CA GLU A 637 1.61 53.60 33.76
C GLU A 637 2.06 52.13 33.82
N ARG A 638 1.43 51.32 34.67
CA ARG A 638 1.67 49.86 34.75
C ARG A 638 1.23 49.16 33.46
N ALA A 639 0.09 49.56 32.90
CA ALA A 639 -0.43 49.03 31.64
C ALA A 639 0.57 49.19 30.49
N THR A 640 1.20 50.36 30.36
CA THR A 640 2.20 50.61 29.29
C THR A 640 3.41 49.66 29.33
N ARG A 641 3.72 49.09 30.50
CA ARG A 641 4.81 48.08 30.65
C ARG A 641 4.34 46.65 30.41
N ALA A 642 3.09 46.35 30.74
CA ALA A 642 2.55 45.00 30.71
C ALA A 642 1.93 44.60 29.36
N VAL A 643 1.61 45.58 28.51
CA VAL A 643 0.99 45.38 27.20
C VAL A 643 2.03 45.03 26.13
N SER A 644 1.60 44.23 25.14
CA SER A 644 2.38 43.87 23.95
C SER A 644 2.90 45.10 23.19
N ASP A 645 3.99 44.91 22.44
CA ASP A 645 4.64 46.01 21.70
C ASP A 645 3.68 46.66 20.68
N GLU A 646 2.85 45.87 20.00
CA GLU A 646 1.85 46.33 19.01
C GLU A 646 0.79 47.27 19.61
N ASP A 647 0.39 47.02 20.86
CA ASP A 647 -0.67 47.74 21.54
C ASP A 647 -0.14 48.87 22.44
N ARG A 648 1.19 48.95 22.58
CA ARG A 648 1.86 49.90 23.49
C ARG A 648 1.68 51.34 23.01
N PHE A 649 1.71 51.58 21.71
CA PHE A 649 1.49 52.91 21.14
C PHE A 649 0.12 53.48 21.49
N GLU A 650 -0.93 52.70 21.28
CA GLU A 650 -2.31 53.10 21.60
C GLU A 650 -2.49 53.33 23.11
N MET A 651 -1.87 52.51 23.95
CA MET A 651 -1.91 52.69 25.40
C MET A 651 -1.21 53.99 25.84
N PHE A 652 -0.08 54.35 25.21
CA PHE A 652 0.58 55.62 25.50
C PHE A 652 -0.25 56.82 25.03
N GLU A 653 -0.90 56.76 23.87
CA GLU A 653 -1.81 57.81 23.41
C GLU A 653 -2.99 57.98 24.37
N PHE A 654 -3.59 56.87 24.81
CA PHE A 654 -4.65 56.90 25.81
C PHE A 654 -4.16 57.48 27.14
N TYR A 655 -3.01 57.05 27.63
CA TYR A 655 -2.43 57.56 28.87
C TYR A 655 -2.12 59.07 28.80
N ILE A 656 -1.63 59.56 27.65
CA ILE A 656 -1.33 60.98 27.44
C ILE A 656 -2.60 61.81 27.37
N THR A 657 -3.62 61.37 26.63
CA THR A 657 -4.89 62.10 26.55
C THR A 657 -5.54 62.21 27.92
N LYS A 658 -5.56 61.12 28.69
CA LYS A 658 -6.09 61.11 30.06
C LYS A 658 -5.26 61.93 31.05
N SER A 659 -3.93 61.86 30.99
CA SER A 659 -3.06 62.69 31.83
C SER A 659 -3.19 64.17 31.51
N ALA A 660 -3.33 64.53 30.22
CA ALA A 660 -3.55 65.91 29.79
C ALA A 660 -4.87 66.47 30.34
N SER A 661 -5.94 65.68 30.33
CA SER A 661 -7.24 66.07 30.88
C SER A 661 -7.24 66.23 32.40
N ASN A 662 -6.55 65.36 33.14
CA ASN A 662 -6.64 65.32 34.61
C ASN A 662 -5.61 66.21 35.33
N PHE A 663 -4.39 66.34 34.79
CA PHE A 663 -3.27 67.03 35.45
C PHE A 663 -2.65 68.15 34.60
N GLY A 664 -3.18 68.39 33.40
CA GLY A 664 -2.68 69.39 32.47
C GLY A 664 -1.46 68.95 31.67
N LEU A 665 -1.13 69.74 30.64
CA LEU A 665 -0.12 69.44 29.62
C LEU A 665 1.32 69.32 30.16
N THR A 666 1.64 69.88 31.33
CA THR A 666 2.99 69.79 31.90
C THR A 666 3.31 68.41 32.46
N SER A 667 2.28 67.68 32.91
CA SER A 667 2.39 66.33 33.47
C SER A 667 2.66 65.25 32.41
N THR A 668 2.44 65.56 31.13
CA THR A 668 2.60 64.60 30.03
C THR A 668 4.04 64.47 29.54
N ARG A 669 4.95 65.41 29.92
CA ARG A 669 6.35 65.40 29.48
C ARG A 669 7.10 64.10 29.85
N PRO A 670 7.07 63.61 31.10
CA PRO A 670 7.75 62.37 31.46
C PRO A 670 7.11 61.15 30.78
N ILE A 671 5.84 61.24 30.40
CA ILE A 671 5.12 60.20 29.68
C ILE A 671 5.64 60.09 28.24
N TYR A 672 5.82 61.21 27.56
CA TYR A 672 6.40 61.24 26.21
C TYR A 672 7.84 60.74 26.19
N GLU A 673 8.69 61.18 27.13
CA GLU A 673 10.08 60.71 27.24
C GLU A 673 10.14 59.18 27.41
N ARG A 674 9.24 58.63 28.23
CA ARG A 674 9.15 57.20 28.46
C ARG A 674 8.55 56.44 27.28
N ALA A 675 7.58 57.02 26.58
CA ALA A 675 7.03 56.42 25.36
C ALA A 675 8.11 56.26 24.30
N ILE A 676 8.94 57.29 24.11
CA ILE A 676 10.04 57.27 23.13
C ILE A 676 11.09 56.20 23.47
N ALA A 677 11.35 55.95 24.76
CA ALA A 677 12.29 54.91 25.19
C ALA A 677 11.75 53.47 25.07
N ALA A 678 10.43 53.29 25.02
CA ALA A 678 9.78 51.97 25.10
C ALA A 678 9.15 51.50 23.78
N LEU A 679 9.02 52.37 22.78
CA LEU A 679 8.37 52.07 21.50
C LEU A 679 9.39 51.73 20.40
N PRO A 680 9.01 50.90 19.40
CA PRO A 680 9.78 50.70 18.19
C PRO A 680 9.97 52.00 17.37
N ASP A 681 11.04 52.06 16.56
CA ASP A 681 11.50 53.27 15.86
C ASP A 681 10.42 53.97 15.01
N GLN A 682 9.51 53.20 14.38
CA GLN A 682 8.43 53.74 13.56
C GLN A 682 7.36 54.47 14.40
N GLU A 683 6.98 53.89 15.54
CA GLU A 683 5.96 54.43 16.45
C GLU A 683 6.53 55.55 17.33
N ALA A 684 7.79 55.42 17.73
CA ALA A 684 8.52 56.45 18.49
C ALA A 684 8.57 57.79 17.73
N LYS A 685 8.69 57.76 16.39
CA LYS A 685 8.63 58.95 15.53
C LYS A 685 7.29 59.69 15.65
N GLU A 686 6.17 58.98 15.61
CA GLU A 686 4.85 59.59 15.71
C GLU A 686 4.64 60.21 17.09
N MET A 687 5.14 59.54 18.14
CA MET A 687 5.13 60.09 19.50
C MET A 687 6.02 61.33 19.63
N CYS A 688 7.20 61.36 18.99
CA CYS A 688 8.05 62.54 18.97
C CYS A 688 7.37 63.73 18.27
N LEU A 689 6.63 63.49 17.18
CA LEU A 689 5.86 64.52 16.51
C LEU A 689 4.76 65.08 17.41
N LYS A 690 3.99 64.21 18.08
CA LYS A 690 2.96 64.62 19.06
C LYS A 690 3.60 65.38 20.24
N PHE A 691 4.78 64.98 20.69
CA PHE A 691 5.53 65.65 21.76
C PHE A 691 6.01 67.05 21.35
N ALA A 692 6.55 67.20 20.14
CA ALA A 692 6.99 68.48 19.60
C ALA A 692 5.82 69.45 19.37
N GLU A 693 4.68 68.96 18.90
CA GLU A 693 3.45 69.76 18.77
C GLU A 693 2.93 70.22 20.13
N MET A 694 3.05 69.38 21.17
CA MET A 694 2.66 69.70 22.55
C MET A 694 3.58 70.77 23.16
N GLU A 695 4.91 70.63 23.07
CA GLU A 695 5.84 71.65 23.58
C GLU A 695 5.74 72.97 22.82
N ARG A 696 5.40 72.93 21.52
CA ARG A 696 5.03 74.15 20.77
C ARG A 696 3.81 74.84 21.36
N ARG A 697 2.78 74.09 21.79
CA ARG A 697 1.59 74.66 22.46
C ARG A 697 1.92 75.25 23.83
N LEU A 698 2.92 74.72 24.53
CA LEU A 698 3.43 75.27 25.79
C LEU A 698 4.37 76.46 25.62
N GLY A 699 4.82 76.75 24.38
CA GLY A 699 5.71 77.87 24.06
C GLY A 699 7.21 77.59 24.22
N GLU A 700 7.59 76.34 24.52
CA GLU A 700 8.99 75.92 24.72
C GLU A 700 9.62 75.50 23.39
N ILE A 701 9.93 76.49 22.55
CA ILE A 701 10.38 76.28 21.17
C ILE A 701 11.74 75.57 21.11
N ASP A 702 12.65 75.87 22.03
CA ASP A 702 13.99 75.25 22.09
C ASP A 702 13.91 73.74 22.37
N ARG A 703 12.97 73.31 23.21
CA ARG A 703 12.72 71.89 23.48
C ARG A 703 12.06 71.20 22.31
N ALA A 704 11.11 71.85 21.65
CA ALA A 704 10.50 71.33 20.42
C ALA A 704 11.57 71.09 19.34
N ARG A 705 12.56 71.99 19.20
CA ARG A 705 13.72 71.78 18.30
C ARG A 705 14.58 70.59 18.70
N ALA A 706 14.88 70.43 19.98
CA ALA A 706 15.63 69.28 20.47
C ALA A 706 14.90 67.95 20.18
N ILE A 707 13.58 67.92 20.32
CA ILE A 707 12.74 66.75 20.01
C ILE A 707 12.75 66.45 18.51
N TYR A 708 12.66 67.46 17.64
CA TYR A 708 12.81 67.24 16.19
C TYR A 708 14.20 66.70 15.82
N GLY A 709 15.25 67.20 16.47
CA GLY A 709 16.61 66.67 16.34
C GLY A 709 16.71 65.20 16.75
N HIS A 710 16.11 64.83 17.88
CA HIS A 710 16.05 63.43 18.33
C HIS A 710 15.22 62.55 17.38
N ALA A 711 14.04 63.02 16.96
CA ALA A 711 13.16 62.33 16.03
C ALA A 711 13.81 62.08 14.66
N SER A 712 14.72 62.96 14.23
CA SER A 712 15.44 62.83 12.97
C SER A 712 16.36 61.60 12.90
N GLN A 713 16.79 61.06 14.04
CA GLN A 713 17.60 59.85 14.09
C GLN A 713 16.82 58.62 13.64
N PHE A 714 15.49 58.61 13.85
CA PHE A 714 14.58 57.51 13.49
C PHE A 714 13.92 57.71 12.10
N CYS A 715 14.19 58.82 11.42
CA CYS A 715 13.47 59.22 10.21
C CYS A 715 14.34 59.28 8.96
N ASP A 716 14.23 58.28 8.10
CA ASP A 716 14.79 58.33 6.76
C ASP A 716 14.24 59.51 5.93
N PRO A 717 15.12 60.38 5.38
CA PRO A 717 14.69 61.48 4.53
C PRO A 717 14.01 61.07 3.21
N ARG A 718 14.13 59.80 2.80
CA ARG A 718 13.58 59.29 1.52
C ARG A 718 12.19 58.68 1.66
N THR A 719 11.93 57.94 2.73
CA THR A 719 10.64 57.28 2.97
C THR A 719 9.68 58.20 3.73
N ASN A 720 10.22 59.06 4.61
CA ASN A 720 9.44 59.89 5.54
C ASN A 720 9.48 61.39 5.21
N ALA A 721 9.22 61.76 3.95
CA ALA A 721 9.16 63.17 3.51
C ALA A 721 8.20 64.08 4.33
N PRO A 722 7.02 63.62 4.81
CA PRO A 722 6.10 64.46 5.58
C PRO A 722 6.67 64.96 6.91
N PHE A 723 7.54 64.19 7.57
CA PHE A 723 8.20 64.60 8.82
C PHE A 723 9.11 65.81 8.58
N TRP A 724 9.95 65.73 7.54
CA TRP A 724 10.87 66.79 7.18
C TRP A 724 10.16 68.06 6.71
N GLN A 725 9.02 67.94 6.04
CA GLN A 725 8.17 69.08 5.70
C GLN A 725 7.58 69.76 6.94
N LYS A 726 7.14 68.99 7.95
CA LYS A 726 6.66 69.55 9.23
C LYS A 726 7.78 70.27 10.00
N TRP A 727 8.99 69.71 10.03
CA TRP A 727 10.12 70.36 10.68
C TRP A 727 10.58 71.62 9.91
N GLU A 728 10.60 71.56 8.58
CA GLU A 728 10.89 72.73 7.73
C GLU A 728 9.88 73.85 7.97
N ALA A 729 8.58 73.54 7.99
CA ALA A 729 7.53 74.51 8.31
C ALA A 729 7.67 75.09 9.73
N PHE A 730 8.13 74.29 10.69
CA PHE A 730 8.39 74.73 12.05
C PHE A 730 9.56 75.73 12.13
N GLU A 731 10.69 75.43 11.49
CA GLU A 731 11.86 76.33 11.48
C GLU A 731 11.58 77.62 10.69
N VAL A 732 10.74 77.57 9.65
CA VAL A 732 10.31 78.79 8.94
C VAL A 732 9.43 79.69 9.83
N GLN A 733 8.63 79.11 10.72
CA GLN A 733 7.73 79.87 11.60
C GLN A 733 8.43 80.39 12.87
N HIS A 734 9.42 79.68 13.39
CA HIS A 734 10.00 79.93 14.71
C HIS A 734 11.54 79.94 14.77
N GLY A 735 12.22 79.81 13.63
CA GLY A 735 13.68 79.69 13.52
C GLY A 735 14.39 80.94 12.99
N ASN A 736 15.72 80.87 13.00
CA ASN A 736 16.66 81.85 12.43
C ASN A 736 17.41 81.19 11.26
N GLU A 737 18.11 81.98 10.42
CA GLU A 737 18.86 81.42 9.27
C GLU A 737 19.83 80.30 9.66
N ASP A 738 20.46 80.40 10.84
CA ASP A 738 21.44 79.42 11.31
C ASP A 738 20.77 78.14 11.82
N THR A 739 19.59 78.22 12.45
CA THR A 739 18.86 77.02 12.89
C THR A 739 18.31 76.25 11.69
N PHE A 740 17.87 76.96 10.65
CA PHE A 740 17.43 76.35 9.39
C PHE A 740 18.57 75.65 8.65
N LYS A 741 19.76 76.26 8.62
CA LYS A 741 20.98 75.62 8.08
C LYS A 741 21.37 74.38 8.86
N GLU A 742 21.22 74.40 10.19
CA GLU A 742 21.53 73.26 11.04
C GLU A 742 20.56 72.08 10.80
N MET A 743 19.27 72.35 10.63
CA MET A 743 18.29 71.33 10.22
C MET A 743 18.66 70.69 8.86
N LEU A 744 19.08 71.49 7.87
CA LEU A 744 19.53 70.96 6.58
C LEU A 744 20.83 70.14 6.70
N ARG A 745 21.75 70.52 7.60
CA ARG A 745 22.95 69.73 7.90
C ARG A 745 22.58 68.40 8.52
N ILE A 746 21.68 68.39 9.51
CA ILE A 746 21.17 67.17 10.14
C ILE A 746 20.50 66.28 9.09
N LYS A 747 19.63 66.84 8.23
CA LYS A 747 18.98 66.12 7.12
C LYS A 747 19.99 65.41 6.20
N ARG A 748 21.07 66.10 5.82
CA ARG A 748 22.14 65.52 4.99
C ARG A 748 22.95 64.48 5.75
N SER A 749 23.21 64.70 7.03
CA SER A 749 23.96 63.76 7.87
C SER A 749 23.20 62.45 8.09
N VAL A 750 21.90 62.53 8.38
CA VAL A 750 21.02 61.36 8.51
C VAL A 750 20.89 60.65 7.17
N GLN A 751 20.70 61.38 6.07
CA GLN A 751 20.69 60.79 4.73
C GLN A 751 22.00 60.04 4.41
N ALA A 752 23.14 60.57 4.86
CA ALA A 752 24.43 59.92 4.70
C ALA A 752 24.57 58.67 5.58
N GLN A 753 24.15 58.74 6.86
CA GLN A 753 24.18 57.61 7.80
C GLN A 753 23.36 56.41 7.30
N TYR A 754 22.13 56.63 6.85
CA TYR A 754 21.31 55.55 6.30
C TYR A 754 21.83 55.04 4.94
N ASN A 755 22.44 55.90 4.11
CA ASN A 755 23.11 55.44 2.89
C ASN A 755 24.33 54.57 3.18
N THR A 756 25.09 54.84 4.26
CA THR A 756 26.19 53.98 4.69
C THR A 756 25.68 52.69 5.29
N ASP A 757 24.61 52.71 6.07
CA ASP A 757 24.04 51.52 6.71
C ASP A 757 23.32 50.61 5.70
N VAL A 758 22.61 51.14 4.71
CA VAL A 758 22.03 50.31 3.62
C VAL A 758 23.12 49.69 2.76
N ASN A 759 24.22 50.41 2.50
CA ASN A 759 25.38 49.85 1.81
C ASN A 759 26.14 48.83 2.69
N PHE A 760 26.15 49.03 4.01
CA PHE A 760 26.76 48.11 4.98
C PHE A 760 25.93 46.84 5.16
N ILE A 761 24.61 46.94 5.25
CA ILE A 761 23.67 45.82 5.30
C ILE A 761 23.65 45.08 3.97
N ALA A 762 23.66 45.78 2.83
CA ALA A 762 23.77 45.15 1.52
C ALA A 762 25.12 44.43 1.34
N SER A 763 26.23 45.04 1.77
CA SER A 763 27.55 44.39 1.72
C SER A 763 27.69 43.26 2.74
N GLN A 764 27.04 43.34 3.90
CA GLN A 764 27.00 42.28 4.92
C GLN A 764 26.07 41.13 4.50
N ALA A 765 24.96 41.40 3.81
CA ALA A 765 24.08 40.39 3.23
C ALA A 765 24.77 39.67 2.05
N ILE A 766 25.53 40.41 1.23
CA ILE A 766 26.39 39.85 0.17
C ILE A 766 27.56 39.06 0.80
N ALA A 767 28.16 39.53 1.89
CA ALA A 767 29.21 38.80 2.59
C ALA A 767 28.66 37.52 3.27
N ARG A 768 27.45 37.55 3.83
CA ARG A 768 26.75 36.37 4.36
C ARG A 768 26.34 35.38 3.27
N SER A 769 25.94 35.85 2.08
CA SER A 769 25.64 34.96 0.95
C SER A 769 26.91 34.34 0.35
N GLN A 770 28.04 35.07 0.35
CA GLN A 770 29.35 34.56 -0.05
C GLN A 770 29.98 33.62 0.99
N GLN A 771 29.75 33.83 2.30
CA GLN A 771 30.17 32.90 3.35
C GLN A 771 29.32 31.62 3.36
N ARG A 772 28.00 31.70 3.09
CA ARG A 772 27.13 30.53 2.95
C ARG A 772 27.48 29.63 1.76
N THR A 773 28.15 30.15 0.72
CA THR A 773 28.59 29.37 -0.44
C THR A 773 29.97 28.72 -0.26
N GLN A 774 30.76 29.11 0.75
CA GLN A 774 32.07 28.51 1.03
C GLN A 774 32.08 27.48 2.19
N ASP A 775 31.02 27.38 2.99
CA ASP A 775 30.98 26.51 4.19
C ASP A 775 29.86 25.44 4.16
N GLY A 776 29.37 25.08 2.97
CA GLY A 776 28.25 24.14 2.77
C GLY A 776 28.61 22.65 2.87
N GLY A 777 29.22 22.21 3.97
CA GLY A 777 29.59 20.80 4.20
C GLY A 777 29.42 20.33 5.64
N LYS A 778 28.16 20.13 6.09
CA LYS A 778 27.62 19.16 7.09
C LYS A 778 26.56 19.76 8.04
N ASP A 779 25.38 19.12 8.09
CA ASP A 779 24.42 18.90 9.22
C ASP A 779 23.94 20.10 10.07
N ASN A 780 22.69 20.25 10.55
CA ASN A 780 21.39 19.55 10.45
C ASN A 780 20.30 20.42 11.16
N THR A 781 19.00 20.16 10.91
CA THR A 781 17.79 20.40 11.76
C THR A 781 17.01 21.74 11.80
N GLU A 782 15.69 21.61 11.50
CA GLU A 782 14.47 22.35 11.97
C GLU A 782 14.26 23.84 11.59
N GLN A 783 13.08 24.40 11.30
CA GLN A 783 11.75 23.99 10.82
C GLN A 783 10.97 25.33 10.53
N ASP A 784 10.20 25.38 9.45
CA ASP A 784 9.06 26.27 9.08
C ASP A 784 9.09 27.82 9.14
N GLY A 785 8.62 28.39 8.01
CA GLY A 785 7.78 29.60 7.97
C GLY A 785 8.28 30.77 7.11
N VAL A 786 7.78 30.88 5.88
CA VAL A 786 7.03 32.02 5.28
C VAL A 786 7.26 32.08 3.75
N ASP A 787 6.25 31.63 3.02
CA ASP A 787 6.06 31.80 1.59
C ASP A 787 5.78 33.28 1.24
N ALA A 788 6.74 33.92 0.54
CA ALA A 788 6.54 35.15 -0.23
C ALA A 788 7.75 35.52 -1.12
N GLU A 789 8.92 34.88 -0.94
CA GLU A 789 10.15 35.20 -1.67
C GLU A 789 10.49 34.24 -2.83
N ALA A 790 9.72 33.17 -3.03
CA ALA A 790 9.99 32.17 -4.08
C ALA A 790 9.67 32.65 -5.51
N GLU A 791 8.68 33.54 -5.71
CA GLU A 791 8.26 33.95 -7.07
C GLU A 791 9.22 34.95 -7.76
N ARG A 792 10.01 35.72 -7.01
CA ARG A 792 11.01 36.64 -7.60
C ARG A 792 12.34 35.97 -7.93
N ALA A 793 12.68 34.89 -7.24
CA ALA A 793 13.89 34.11 -7.51
C ALA A 793 13.75 33.26 -8.78
N ASP A 794 12.54 32.75 -9.06
CA ASP A 794 12.29 31.88 -10.24
C ASP A 794 12.23 32.66 -11.57
N ALA A 795 11.79 33.93 -11.53
CA ALA A 795 11.74 34.80 -12.72
C ALA A 795 13.13 35.22 -13.26
N MET A 796 14.12 35.37 -12.38
CA MET A 796 15.51 35.69 -12.76
C MET A 796 16.30 34.44 -13.16
N ALA A 797 16.03 33.29 -12.53
CA ALA A 797 16.62 32.00 -12.89
C ALA A 797 16.11 31.45 -14.24
N ALA A 798 14.84 31.72 -14.58
CA ALA A 798 14.27 31.37 -15.89
C ALA A 798 14.89 32.16 -17.06
N LEU A 799 15.31 33.41 -16.81
CA LEU A 799 15.95 34.27 -17.82
C LEU A 799 17.38 33.83 -18.14
N GLU A 800 18.12 33.32 -17.14
CA GLU A 800 19.47 32.77 -17.32
C GLU A 800 19.50 31.42 -18.04
N ARG A 801 18.47 30.57 -17.89
CA ARG A 801 18.34 29.31 -18.64
C ARG A 801 18.05 29.53 -20.12
N GLN A 802 17.33 30.59 -20.49
CA GLN A 802 17.08 30.94 -21.88
C GLN A 802 18.32 31.54 -22.58
N ALA A 803 19.27 32.09 -21.83
CA ALA A 803 20.50 32.69 -22.37
C ALA A 803 21.67 31.69 -22.57
N ARG A 804 21.55 30.44 -22.07
CA ARG A 804 22.56 29.37 -22.26
C ARG A 804 21.99 28.17 -23.02
N ALA A 805 21.84 28.33 -24.32
CA ALA A 805 21.71 27.21 -25.25
C ALA A 805 22.64 27.39 -26.44
N PRO A 806 23.61 26.48 -26.67
CA PRO A 806 24.11 26.17 -27.99
C PRO A 806 23.43 24.89 -28.51
N VAL A 807 23.05 24.94 -29.78
CA VAL A 807 22.27 23.95 -30.51
C VAL A 807 23.16 22.79 -30.99
N GLY A 808 22.72 21.56 -30.74
CA GLY A 808 22.90 20.41 -31.65
C GLY A 808 24.07 19.44 -31.41
N PHE A 809 23.80 18.28 -30.80
CA PHE A 809 24.10 16.95 -31.37
C PHE A 809 23.50 15.84 -30.50
N VAL A 810 22.97 14.79 -31.14
CA VAL A 810 22.20 13.67 -30.55
C VAL A 810 23.14 12.67 -29.85
N ALA A 811 22.87 12.30 -28.60
CA ALA A 811 23.60 11.26 -27.88
C ALA A 811 22.85 9.92 -27.89
N ALA A 812 23.51 8.91 -28.45
CA ALA A 812 23.06 7.53 -28.54
C ALA A 812 23.08 6.83 -27.17
N SER A 813 22.01 6.09 -26.89
CA SER A 813 21.94 5.07 -25.86
C SER A 813 22.80 3.87 -26.26
N THR A 814 23.93 3.65 -25.59
CA THR A 814 24.51 2.33 -25.20
C THR A 814 25.96 2.48 -24.79
N GLY A 815 26.29 2.15 -23.54
CA GLY A 815 27.65 1.97 -23.05
C GLY A 815 27.66 1.15 -21.76
N PRO A 816 28.59 0.21 -21.55
CA PRO A 816 28.46 -0.90 -20.61
C PRO A 816 29.02 -0.59 -19.22
N GLU A 817 28.24 -0.84 -18.16
CA GLU A 817 28.73 -0.82 -16.79
C GLU A 817 29.34 -2.18 -16.42
N GLY A 818 30.66 -2.19 -16.24
CA GLY A 818 31.39 -3.23 -15.52
C GLY A 818 32.30 -2.56 -14.50
N GLY A 819 32.10 -2.85 -13.21
CA GLY A 819 32.94 -2.28 -12.16
C GLY A 819 32.51 -2.64 -10.74
N ASN A 820 33.14 -3.67 -10.19
CA ASN A 820 33.07 -4.16 -8.81
C ASN A 820 33.05 -3.07 -7.72
N ARG A 821 32.07 -3.15 -6.81
CA ARG A 821 32.22 -2.72 -5.41
C ARG A 821 31.81 -3.86 -4.47
N PRO A 822 32.63 -4.24 -3.48
CA PRO A 822 32.27 -5.24 -2.47
C PRO A 822 31.36 -4.63 -1.39
N THR A 823 30.37 -5.41 -0.96
CA THR A 823 29.44 -5.12 0.12
C THR A 823 30.09 -5.34 1.50
N PRO A 824 29.87 -4.45 2.49
CA PRO A 824 30.19 -4.74 3.89
C PRO A 824 29.09 -5.60 4.52
N ALA A 825 29.53 -6.61 5.27
CA ALA A 825 28.70 -7.58 5.99
C ALA A 825 28.33 -7.09 7.39
N GLY A 826 27.11 -7.42 7.84
CA GLY A 826 26.74 -7.51 9.25
C GLY A 826 25.48 -6.74 9.64
N GLN A 827 24.30 -7.35 9.47
CA GLN A 827 23.18 -7.22 10.41
C GLN A 827 22.20 -8.39 10.23
N GLU A 828 21.79 -8.92 11.37
CA GLU A 828 21.11 -10.20 11.56
C GLU A 828 19.63 -10.16 11.13
N GLN A 829 19.14 -11.34 10.76
CA GLN A 829 17.82 -11.63 10.22
C GLN A 829 16.71 -11.40 11.26
N GLN A 830 15.74 -10.54 10.93
CA GLN A 830 14.37 -10.60 11.49
C GLN A 830 13.47 -11.43 10.55
N PRO A 831 12.46 -12.15 11.10
CA PRO A 831 11.58 -13.01 10.31
C PRO A 831 10.67 -12.20 9.36
N PRO A 832 10.30 -12.73 8.18
CA PRO A 832 9.58 -11.99 7.17
C PRO A 832 8.13 -11.71 7.58
N ALA A 833 7.73 -10.43 7.50
CA ALA A 833 6.34 -9.98 7.55
C ALA A 833 5.56 -10.45 6.31
N ALA A 834 4.24 -10.62 6.49
CA ALA A 834 3.30 -11.09 5.48
C ALA A 834 3.24 -10.17 4.24
N PRO A 835 2.99 -10.71 3.03
CA PRO A 835 2.91 -9.91 1.81
C PRO A 835 1.63 -9.07 1.78
N VAL A 836 1.79 -7.74 1.76
CA VAL A 836 0.74 -6.77 1.46
C VAL A 836 0.56 -6.72 -0.07
N ASN A 837 -0.68 -6.82 -0.53
CA ASN A 837 -1.07 -6.85 -1.94
C ASN A 837 -0.99 -5.43 -2.55
N PRO A 838 -0.47 -5.21 -3.77
CA PRO A 838 -0.22 -3.88 -4.33
C PRO A 838 -1.42 -3.20 -5.00
N ASP A 839 -2.64 -3.73 -4.85
CA ASP A 839 -3.87 -3.17 -5.45
C ASP A 839 -4.81 -2.49 -4.42
N ALA A 840 -4.28 -2.01 -3.30
CA ALA A 840 -5.02 -1.10 -2.44
C ALA A 840 -5.08 0.28 -3.11
N ILE A 841 -6.20 0.59 -3.74
CA ILE A 841 -6.56 1.94 -4.14
C ILE A 841 -6.95 2.67 -2.85
N ASP A 842 -6.11 3.60 -2.39
CA ASP A 842 -6.49 4.63 -1.42
C ASP A 842 -7.54 5.53 -2.09
N LEU A 843 -8.80 5.37 -1.67
CA LEU A 843 -9.88 6.32 -1.93
C LEU A 843 -10.16 7.03 -0.61
N ASP A 844 -9.27 7.94 -0.22
CA ASP A 844 -9.51 8.96 0.79
C ASP A 844 -8.70 10.19 0.39
N ASP A 845 -9.29 11.05 -0.43
CA ASP A 845 -9.14 12.52 -0.43
C ASP A 845 -9.82 13.09 -1.67
N ASP A 846 -11.06 13.55 -1.50
CA ASP A 846 -11.66 14.71 -2.18
C ASP A 846 -13.17 14.72 -1.93
N MET A 847 -13.60 15.19 -0.76
CA MET A 847 -14.88 15.87 -0.56
C MET A 847 -14.85 16.66 0.76
N ASP A 848 -14.14 17.79 0.72
CA ASP A 848 -14.41 18.95 1.57
C ASP A 848 -13.91 20.21 0.85
N ALA A 849 -14.79 20.80 0.02
CA ALA A 849 -14.72 22.21 -0.37
C ALA A 849 -16.11 22.67 -0.87
N ASP A 850 -16.71 23.59 -0.09
CA ASP A 850 -17.81 24.53 -0.36
C ASP A 850 -19.12 24.07 -1.04
#